data_AF-A0A938VY78-F1
#
_entry.id   AF-A0A938VY78-F1
#
_cell.length_a   1.000
_cell.length_b   1.000
_cell.length_c   1.000
_cell.angle_alpha   90.00
_cell.angle_beta   90.00
_cell.angle_gamma   90.00
#
_symmetry.space_group_name_H-M   'P 1'
#
loop_
_entity.id
_entity.type
_entity.pdbx_description
1 polymer ?
#
loop_
_entity_poly.entity_id
_entity_poly.type
_entity_poly.pdbx_seq_one_letter_code
_entity_poly.pdbx_strand_id
1 'polypeptide(L)'
;MIGWLVRCAALVAIMTLAGRAVASETLFDQRTLYPSPNERFGFGAIAPLSTYDVSELQAGWYLNWGVPVNPTHPGGMNVAYVVRLQPGAFSPSKATIGQVVRADPGALWFIGNEPECIFQDGLRPEEYAPLYYELYGFIKAHDPTARVAVGGVVEPTALRLRWLEAVWTLYQARYGRELPADLWNIHNFVLQEVPGDWGPDIPAGICAPWGALYSVSQHGSLAIFAEHVLAMRRWMAAHGQRDKPLVISEYGILFNEENGFSLAKTRAFMQGSFDYLLSATDPDLGLPADGDRLVQQWLWYSLDDDAFTGWGTYWANLLNPDTGALTPVGQAWSAYVKPLFLPYVDVAPLALRMEPVGATVAPGSSVIARGFVANLGNTPISQPFTATLFAETNGVRQDLAVRQIAGLPARHGGGVWIEGPWTIPDSDRWALRIEVDVAGQVSETNRTNNELAVVGSVNAHLSGLNVAPGPIVLVEPGTTASVTITAQVENWGTLDAPGAEIVFVADHGQPLGTSALATIGPRGSAAASVRWEGVPLGWHVVTATVRLAPDLNEVDSNDNVAQARFFVAASRLFLPGTPAGRACTDRYTCRKMLANGGFEQGSLAGWSVIGIAPTILDFGCYHSDFCAYLGGFNSAQTGLRQRVTIPADATLATLSLAWGGVTAETRTTAQDHLTVELRELDGRLLRTLLAVDNRHAVRRWDANGFDLSDLAGRTVEIHIVATLDDSAPTQFFLDNISLQGCQFDPS
;
A
#
# COMPACT_ATOMS: atom_id res chain seq x y z
N MET A 1 -22.13 4.89 -61.22
CA MET A 1 -20.75 4.37 -61.12
C MET A 1 -19.95 5.35 -60.28
N ILE A 2 -19.53 4.90 -59.08
CA ILE A 2 -18.25 5.19 -58.38
C ILE A 2 -17.98 6.67 -58.04
N GLY A 3 -17.73 7.13 -56.80
CA GLY A 3 -17.55 6.53 -55.47
C GLY A 3 -16.98 7.60 -54.51
N TRP A 4 -17.46 7.61 -53.26
CA TRP A 4 -16.78 7.94 -51.98
C TRP A 4 -15.86 9.16 -51.80
N LEU A 5 -16.23 10.07 -50.86
CA LEU A 5 -15.46 10.65 -49.71
C LEU A 5 -16.09 11.99 -49.23
N VAL A 6 -16.86 12.03 -48.13
CA VAL A 6 -16.49 12.36 -46.72
C VAL A 6 -16.13 13.84 -46.52
N ARG A 7 -17.11 14.68 -46.11
CA ARG A 7 -17.40 15.21 -44.75
C ARG A 7 -16.34 16.15 -44.15
N CYS A 8 -16.55 17.46 -44.33
CA CYS A 8 -16.14 18.53 -43.41
C CYS A 8 -17.24 19.61 -43.39
N ALA A 9 -17.45 20.22 -42.22
CA ALA A 9 -18.29 21.40 -41.94
C ALA A 9 -19.81 21.19 -41.83
N ALA A 10 -20.30 21.07 -40.59
CA ALA A 10 -21.49 21.77 -40.10
C ALA A 10 -21.72 21.42 -38.63
N LEU A 11 -21.54 22.40 -37.72
CA LEU A 11 -22.38 22.63 -36.54
C LEU A 11 -21.76 23.71 -35.66
N VAL A 12 -21.92 24.97 -36.08
CA VAL A 12 -21.95 26.12 -35.20
C VAL A 12 -23.34 26.74 -35.37
N ALA A 13 -23.99 27.01 -34.24
CA ALA A 13 -25.21 27.80 -34.06
C ALA A 13 -26.54 27.21 -34.53
N ILE A 14 -27.27 26.55 -33.62
CA ILE A 14 -28.67 26.92 -33.29
C ILE A 14 -28.87 26.73 -31.77
N MET A 15 -28.63 27.78 -30.99
CA MET A 15 -29.30 27.99 -29.71
C MET A 15 -30.45 28.97 -29.98
N THR A 16 -31.70 28.56 -29.76
CA THR A 16 -32.69 29.28 -28.93
C THR A 16 -34.05 28.58 -28.93
N LEU A 17 -34.53 28.32 -27.72
CA LEU A 17 -35.95 28.28 -27.29
C LEU A 17 -36.88 27.18 -27.85
N ALA A 18 -36.96 26.08 -27.11
CA ALA A 18 -38.25 25.45 -26.80
C ALA A 18 -38.16 24.79 -25.42
N GLY A 19 -38.61 25.51 -24.39
CA GLY A 19 -38.81 24.98 -23.05
C GLY A 19 -39.91 23.93 -23.06
N ARG A 20 -39.56 22.69 -22.71
CA ARG A 20 -40.42 21.77 -21.98
C ARG A 20 -39.53 21.04 -20.98
N ALA A 21 -39.95 21.07 -19.72
CA ALA A 21 -39.35 20.36 -18.62
C ALA A 21 -39.17 18.88 -18.99
N VAL A 22 -37.91 18.48 -19.15
CA VAL A 22 -37.48 17.10 -18.96
C VAL A 22 -36.77 17.12 -17.62
N ALA A 23 -37.24 16.26 -16.72
CA ALA A 23 -36.83 16.16 -15.35
C ALA A 23 -35.32 15.98 -15.19
N SER A 24 -34.80 16.48 -14.08
CA SER A 24 -33.41 16.40 -13.63
C SER A 24 -33.04 14.96 -13.20
N GLU A 25 -32.90 14.03 -14.15
CA GLU A 25 -32.44 12.67 -13.90
C GLU A 25 -31.06 12.37 -14.53
N THR A 26 -30.19 13.37 -14.63
CA THR A 26 -28.81 13.17 -15.14
C THR A 26 -27.78 13.98 -14.35
N LEU A 27 -27.48 13.58 -13.11
CA LEU A 27 -26.35 14.20 -12.37
C LEU A 27 -25.41 13.24 -11.65
N PHE A 28 -25.65 11.92 -11.65
CA PHE A 28 -24.68 10.95 -11.17
C PHE A 28 -24.31 9.98 -12.29
N ASP A 29 -23.02 9.88 -12.62
CA ASP A 29 -22.51 8.73 -13.38
C ASP A 29 -22.74 7.50 -12.51
N GLN A 30 -23.65 6.61 -12.93
CA GLN A 30 -23.98 5.39 -12.15
C GLN A 30 -22.79 4.42 -11.99
N ARG A 31 -21.63 4.75 -12.57
CA ARG A 31 -20.38 4.01 -12.45
C ARG A 31 -19.33 4.70 -11.58
N THR A 32 -19.69 5.65 -10.69
CA THR A 32 -18.74 6.20 -9.70
C THR A 32 -18.94 5.56 -8.33
N LEU A 33 -17.86 5.06 -7.73
CA LEU A 33 -17.85 4.53 -6.37
C LEU A 33 -17.92 5.65 -5.31
N TYR A 34 -17.50 6.86 -5.67
CA TYR A 34 -17.55 8.06 -4.81
C TYR A 34 -18.43 9.11 -5.50
N PRO A 35 -19.72 9.23 -5.11
CA PRO A 35 -20.65 10.19 -5.72
C PRO A 35 -20.19 11.65 -5.61
N SER A 36 -19.47 11.98 -4.54
CA SER A 36 -18.84 13.27 -4.33
C SER A 36 -17.33 13.17 -4.58
N PRO A 37 -16.78 13.71 -5.68
CA PRO A 37 -15.36 13.51 -6.01
C PRO A 37 -14.36 14.02 -4.95
N ASN A 38 -14.72 15.03 -4.15
CA ASN A 38 -13.87 15.48 -3.03
C ASN A 38 -13.64 14.37 -1.98
N GLU A 39 -14.53 13.36 -1.89
CA GLU A 39 -14.39 12.28 -0.91
C GLU A 39 -13.24 11.30 -1.24
N ARG A 40 -12.68 11.40 -2.46
CA ARG A 40 -11.48 10.65 -2.86
C ARG A 40 -10.20 11.20 -2.24
N PHE A 41 -10.21 12.48 -1.86
CA PHE A 41 -9.07 13.19 -1.33
C PHE A 41 -8.96 13.01 0.19
N GLY A 42 -7.76 12.68 0.66
CA GLY A 42 -7.43 12.67 2.08
C GLY A 42 -6.09 13.32 2.40
N PHE A 43 -5.79 13.46 3.68
CA PHE A 43 -4.49 13.95 4.16
C PHE A 43 -4.01 13.15 5.38
N GLY A 44 -2.70 13.06 5.54
CA GLY A 44 -2.07 12.45 6.72
C GLY A 44 -1.89 13.50 7.81
N ALA A 45 -2.28 13.20 9.05
CA ALA A 45 -2.24 14.14 10.18
C ALA A 45 -1.40 13.59 11.33
N ILE A 46 -0.40 14.36 11.75
CA ILE A 46 0.46 14.04 12.89
C ILE A 46 -0.24 14.43 14.19
N ALA A 47 -0.72 15.67 14.29
CA ALA A 47 -1.49 16.12 15.44
C ALA A 47 -2.93 15.59 15.40
N PRO A 48 -3.58 15.41 16.56
CA PRO A 48 -4.99 15.09 16.62
C PRO A 48 -5.82 16.13 15.87
N LEU A 49 -6.76 15.72 15.01
CA LEU A 49 -7.58 16.66 14.21
C LEU A 49 -8.44 17.62 15.04
N SER A 50 -8.69 17.32 16.31
CA SER A 50 -9.31 18.28 17.25
C SER A 50 -8.51 19.57 17.44
N THR A 51 -7.26 19.60 16.98
CA THR A 51 -6.34 20.75 17.06
C THR A 51 -6.64 21.81 16.00
N TYR A 52 -7.24 21.42 14.87
CA TYR A 52 -7.37 22.27 13.68
C TYR A 52 -8.81 22.41 13.21
N ASP A 53 -9.14 23.57 12.64
CA ASP A 53 -10.31 23.70 11.76
C ASP A 53 -9.92 23.29 10.34
N VAL A 54 -10.34 22.09 9.95
CA VAL A 54 -10.06 21.50 8.63
C VAL A 54 -11.23 21.68 7.65
N SER A 55 -12.27 22.44 8.00
CA SER A 55 -13.48 22.59 7.19
C SER A 55 -13.19 23.15 5.79
N GLU A 56 -12.19 24.04 5.69
CA GLU A 56 -11.74 24.63 4.44
C GLU A 56 -11.10 23.62 3.47
N LEU A 57 -10.64 22.46 3.96
CA LEU A 57 -9.99 21.46 3.11
C LEU A 57 -11.00 20.58 2.36
N GLN A 58 -12.22 20.41 2.89
CA GLN A 58 -13.28 19.55 2.34
C GLN A 58 -12.79 18.15 1.89
N ALA A 59 -11.82 17.57 2.61
CA ALA A 59 -11.36 16.22 2.35
C ALA A 59 -12.43 15.19 2.72
N GLY A 60 -12.35 13.99 2.13
CA GLY A 60 -13.23 12.87 2.45
C GLY A 60 -12.76 12.00 3.59
N TRP A 61 -11.45 11.98 3.85
CA TRP A 61 -10.86 11.06 4.81
C TRP A 61 -9.49 11.52 5.29
N TYR A 62 -9.02 10.93 6.38
CA TYR A 62 -7.69 11.16 6.91
C TYR A 62 -7.13 9.87 7.54
N LEU A 63 -5.81 9.88 7.80
CA LEU A 63 -5.18 8.88 8.66
C LEU A 63 -4.14 9.54 9.56
N ASN A 64 -3.77 8.86 10.64
CA ASN A 64 -2.75 9.29 11.60
C ASN A 64 -1.83 8.14 12.06
N TRP A 65 -1.65 7.14 11.19
CA TRP A 65 -0.78 5.97 11.42
C TRP A 65 -1.08 5.14 12.68
N GLY A 66 -2.29 5.25 13.22
CA GLY A 66 -2.69 4.54 14.43
C GLY A 66 -4.13 4.04 14.38
N VAL A 67 -4.57 3.56 15.54
CA VAL A 67 -5.93 3.06 15.77
C VAL A 67 -6.55 3.84 16.95
N PRO A 68 -6.91 5.13 16.76
CA PRO A 68 -7.47 5.95 17.84
C PRO A 68 -8.80 5.38 18.31
N VAL A 69 -8.96 5.27 19.63
CA VAL A 69 -10.23 4.90 20.26
C VAL A 69 -11.10 6.15 20.30
N ASN A 70 -12.11 6.23 19.42
CA ASN A 70 -12.96 7.40 19.16
C ASN A 70 -12.28 8.47 18.29
N PRO A 71 -12.04 8.18 17.00
CA PRO A 71 -11.62 9.21 16.05
C PRO A 71 -12.65 10.35 15.94
N THR A 72 -12.19 11.51 15.50
CA THR A 72 -13.06 12.63 15.13
C THR A 72 -13.43 12.54 13.67
N HIS A 73 -14.67 12.90 13.30
CA HIS A 73 -15.14 12.92 11.91
C HIS A 73 -15.53 14.34 11.44
N PRO A 74 -14.60 15.33 11.44
CA PRO A 74 -14.95 16.69 11.03
C PRO A 74 -15.43 16.70 9.58
N GLY A 75 -16.53 17.40 9.32
CA GLY A 75 -17.16 17.42 7.99
C GLY A 75 -17.68 16.05 7.50
N GLY A 76 -17.79 15.05 8.40
CA GLY A 76 -18.15 13.68 8.04
C GLY A 76 -16.98 12.87 7.45
N MET A 77 -15.73 13.31 7.59
CA MET A 77 -14.59 12.53 7.07
C MET A 77 -14.53 11.11 7.64
N ASN A 78 -14.14 10.15 6.79
CA ASN A 78 -13.76 8.82 7.24
C ASN A 78 -12.35 8.84 7.86
N VAL A 79 -12.08 7.89 8.76
CA VAL A 79 -10.71 7.62 9.22
C VAL A 79 -10.23 6.30 8.61
N ALA A 80 -8.96 6.23 8.22
CA ALA A 80 -8.29 4.97 7.95
C ALA A 80 -7.43 4.57 9.16
N TYR A 81 -7.65 3.37 9.67
CA TYR A 81 -6.90 2.81 10.79
C TYR A 81 -5.66 2.08 10.30
N VAL A 82 -4.52 2.32 10.94
CA VAL A 82 -3.25 1.65 10.61
C VAL A 82 -2.79 0.85 11.81
N VAL A 83 -2.72 -0.48 11.66
CA VAL A 83 -2.13 -1.36 12.68
C VAL A 83 -0.63 -1.45 12.41
N ARG A 84 0.21 -0.91 13.30
CA ARG A 84 1.67 -0.93 13.14
C ARG A 84 2.22 -2.30 13.49
N LEU A 85 3.19 -2.77 12.73
CA LEU A 85 3.74 -4.12 12.87
C LEU A 85 5.22 -4.12 13.25
N GLN A 86 5.64 -5.19 13.91
CA GLN A 86 7.02 -5.51 14.26
C GLN A 86 7.20 -7.04 14.18
N PRO A 87 8.44 -7.57 14.10
CA PRO A 87 8.65 -9.01 14.04
C PRO A 87 7.94 -9.75 15.19
N GLY A 88 6.90 -10.52 14.87
CA GLY A 88 6.09 -11.28 15.84
C GLY A 88 5.20 -10.44 16.76
N ALA A 89 4.97 -9.15 16.47
CA ALA A 89 4.15 -8.27 17.29
C ALA A 89 3.41 -7.21 16.46
N PHE A 90 2.38 -6.61 17.05
CA PHE A 90 1.64 -5.50 16.46
C PHE A 90 1.12 -4.56 17.55
N SER A 91 0.79 -3.33 17.15
CA SER A 91 0.22 -2.31 18.03
C SER A 91 -0.94 -1.59 17.34
N PRO A 92 -2.04 -1.30 18.06
CA PRO A 92 -2.27 -1.59 19.49
C PRO A 92 -2.68 -3.05 19.74
N SER A 93 -3.04 -3.38 20.99
CA SER A 93 -3.48 -4.73 21.36
C SER A 93 -4.73 -5.20 20.59
N LYS A 94 -4.89 -6.52 20.43
CA LYS A 94 -6.13 -7.14 19.89
C LYS A 94 -7.39 -6.64 20.58
N ALA A 95 -7.35 -6.45 21.91
CA ALA A 95 -8.50 -5.94 22.66
C ALA A 95 -8.91 -4.53 22.20
N THR A 96 -7.93 -3.65 21.96
CA THR A 96 -8.15 -2.30 21.43
C THR A 96 -8.69 -2.35 20.00
N ILE A 97 -8.09 -3.17 19.13
CA ILE A 97 -8.55 -3.35 17.74
C ILE A 97 -10.01 -3.83 17.74
N GLY A 98 -10.34 -4.84 18.55
CA GLY A 98 -11.69 -5.39 18.66
C GLY A 98 -12.70 -4.39 19.23
N GLN A 99 -12.27 -3.47 20.10
CA GLN A 99 -13.10 -2.36 20.56
C GLN A 99 -13.42 -1.40 19.40
N VAL A 100 -12.39 -0.94 18.67
CA VAL A 100 -12.53 0.07 17.62
C VAL A 100 -13.33 -0.47 16.43
N VAL A 101 -13.03 -1.67 15.95
CA VAL A 101 -13.74 -2.25 14.80
C VAL A 101 -15.24 -2.47 15.06
N ARG A 102 -15.64 -2.69 16.32
CA ARG A 102 -17.06 -2.77 16.70
C ARG A 102 -17.74 -1.41 16.85
N ALA A 103 -16.96 -0.37 17.11
CA ALA A 103 -17.44 0.99 17.32
C ALA A 103 -17.58 1.75 15.99
N ASP A 104 -16.81 1.38 14.97
CA ASP A 104 -16.79 1.99 13.64
C ASP A 104 -16.93 0.95 12.52
N PRO A 105 -18.15 0.40 12.33
CA PRO A 105 -18.39 -0.64 11.33
C PRO A 105 -18.22 -0.12 9.90
N GLY A 106 -17.68 -0.95 9.01
CA GLY A 106 -17.42 -0.62 7.61
C GLY A 106 -16.15 0.20 7.39
N ALA A 107 -15.39 0.49 8.46
CA ALA A 107 -14.21 1.34 8.39
C ALA A 107 -13.07 0.75 7.55
N LEU A 108 -12.14 1.62 7.16
CA LEU A 108 -10.95 1.29 6.37
C LEU A 108 -9.78 0.92 7.29
N TRP A 109 -9.16 -0.24 7.05
CA TRP A 109 -8.04 -0.77 7.82
C TRP A 109 -6.86 -1.10 6.93
N PHE A 110 -5.68 -0.58 7.28
CA PHE A 110 -4.40 -0.95 6.73
C PHE A 110 -3.62 -1.76 7.76
N ILE A 111 -3.19 -2.96 7.37
CA ILE A 111 -2.37 -3.83 8.21
C ILE A 111 -0.90 -3.60 7.87
N GLY A 112 -0.24 -2.77 8.66
CA GLY A 112 1.14 -2.31 8.48
C GLY A 112 1.24 -0.97 7.75
N ASN A 113 2.42 -0.35 7.85
CA ASN A 113 2.78 0.90 7.17
C ASN A 113 4.18 0.78 6.57
N GLU A 114 4.28 0.82 5.24
CA GLU A 114 5.49 0.43 4.50
C GLU A 114 6.10 -0.85 5.08
N PRO A 115 5.33 -1.96 5.08
CA PRO A 115 5.72 -3.18 5.79
C PRO A 115 7.10 -3.68 5.40
N GLU A 116 7.56 -3.38 4.18
CA GLU A 116 8.83 -3.79 3.61
C GLU A 116 9.97 -2.77 3.79
N CYS A 117 9.67 -1.54 4.20
CA CYS A 117 10.65 -0.49 4.40
C CYS A 117 11.37 -0.65 5.73
N ILE A 118 12.70 -0.80 5.71
CA ILE A 118 13.52 -1.02 6.91
C ILE A 118 13.50 0.14 7.92
N PHE A 119 13.04 1.31 7.49
CA PHE A 119 12.89 2.50 8.33
C PHE A 119 11.49 2.65 8.92
N GLN A 120 10.55 1.78 8.56
CA GLN A 120 9.17 1.73 9.08
C GLN A 120 8.91 0.41 9.81
N ASP A 121 7.93 -0.37 9.38
CA ASP A 121 7.58 -1.65 9.99
C ASP A 121 8.65 -2.73 9.69
N GLY A 122 9.33 -2.67 8.54
CA GLY A 122 10.61 -3.34 8.30
C GLY A 122 10.59 -4.88 8.35
N LEU A 123 9.51 -5.49 7.89
CA LEU A 123 9.24 -6.92 7.93
C LEU A 123 9.63 -7.65 6.64
N ARG A 124 10.20 -8.84 6.81
CA ARG A 124 10.37 -9.78 5.72
C ARG A 124 9.03 -10.42 5.34
N PRO A 125 8.88 -10.94 4.11
CA PRO A 125 7.63 -11.58 3.69
C PRO A 125 7.14 -12.70 4.65
N GLU A 126 8.06 -13.50 5.19
CA GLU A 126 7.77 -14.58 6.16
C GLU A 126 7.34 -14.09 7.54
N GLU A 127 7.61 -12.82 7.88
CA GLU A 127 7.19 -12.17 9.13
C GLU A 127 5.86 -11.43 8.95
N TYR A 128 5.64 -10.83 7.78
CA TYR A 128 4.41 -10.09 7.49
C TYR A 128 3.20 -10.98 7.27
N ALA A 129 3.32 -12.05 6.45
CA ALA A 129 2.17 -12.88 6.08
C ALA A 129 1.41 -13.48 7.28
N PRO A 130 2.06 -13.97 8.35
CA PRO A 130 1.34 -14.47 9.52
C PRO A 130 0.63 -13.39 10.33
N LEU A 131 1.24 -12.21 10.48
CA LEU A 131 0.62 -11.07 11.17
C LEU A 131 -0.60 -10.56 10.38
N TYR A 132 -0.48 -10.51 9.05
CA TYR A 132 -1.59 -10.16 8.17
C TYR A 132 -2.75 -11.14 8.30
N TYR A 133 -2.46 -12.44 8.28
CA TYR A 133 -3.47 -13.48 8.46
C TYR A 133 -4.28 -13.28 9.76
N GLU A 134 -3.56 -13.12 10.88
CA GLU A 134 -4.15 -12.98 12.21
C GLU A 134 -5.03 -11.73 12.31
N LEU A 135 -4.52 -10.59 11.85
CA LEU A 135 -5.21 -9.30 11.95
C LEU A 135 -6.39 -9.20 10.98
N TYR A 136 -6.24 -9.67 9.73
CA TYR A 136 -7.32 -9.70 8.76
C TYR A 136 -8.49 -10.54 9.28
N GLY A 137 -8.21 -11.78 9.72
CA GLY A 137 -9.23 -12.69 10.24
C GLY A 137 -9.94 -12.11 11.47
N PHE A 138 -9.15 -11.58 12.42
CA PHE A 138 -9.69 -10.97 13.63
C PHE A 138 -10.60 -9.76 13.34
N ILE A 139 -10.20 -8.87 12.42
CA ILE A 139 -11.00 -7.69 12.01
C ILE A 139 -12.30 -8.16 11.34
N LYS A 140 -12.24 -9.06 10.34
CA LYS A 140 -13.44 -9.55 9.63
C LYS A 140 -14.39 -10.35 10.53
N ALA A 141 -13.88 -11.06 11.53
CA ALA A 141 -14.71 -11.77 12.53
C ALA A 141 -15.50 -10.81 13.44
N HIS A 142 -14.97 -9.62 13.67
CA HIS A 142 -15.64 -8.60 14.47
C HIS A 142 -16.59 -7.74 13.65
N ASP A 143 -16.20 -7.44 12.41
CA ASP A 143 -16.97 -6.68 11.44
C ASP A 143 -16.72 -7.20 10.00
N PRO A 144 -17.63 -8.01 9.44
CA PRO A 144 -17.53 -8.49 8.07
C PRO A 144 -17.57 -7.37 7.01
N THR A 145 -18.08 -6.19 7.37
CA THR A 145 -18.18 -5.04 6.45
C THR A 145 -16.91 -4.17 6.45
N ALA A 146 -16.00 -4.36 7.41
CA ALA A 146 -14.73 -3.67 7.45
C ALA A 146 -13.96 -3.88 6.15
N ARG A 147 -13.38 -2.79 5.62
CA ARG A 147 -12.61 -2.76 4.38
C ARG A 147 -11.13 -2.87 4.72
N VAL A 148 -10.52 -4.02 4.46
CA VAL A 148 -9.14 -4.32 4.88
C VAL A 148 -8.21 -4.40 3.67
N ALA A 149 -7.04 -3.76 3.78
CA ALA A 149 -5.94 -3.84 2.84
C ALA A 149 -4.62 -4.17 3.53
N VAL A 150 -3.66 -4.62 2.72
CA VAL A 150 -2.24 -4.64 3.10
C VAL A 150 -1.75 -3.23 3.44
N GLY A 151 -0.65 -3.15 4.18
CA GLY A 151 0.06 -1.89 4.35
C GLY A 151 0.59 -1.40 3.01
N GLY A 152 0.62 -0.08 2.81
CA GLY A 152 1.10 0.49 1.55
C GLY A 152 2.60 0.28 1.42
N VAL A 153 3.04 -0.42 0.37
CA VAL A 153 4.47 -0.41 0.00
C VAL A 153 4.89 1.01 -0.39
N VAL A 154 6.11 1.43 -0.09
CA VAL A 154 6.59 2.83 -0.26
C VAL A 154 6.33 3.38 -1.67
N GLU A 155 6.58 2.54 -2.64
CA GLU A 155 6.46 2.84 -4.06
C GLU A 155 6.34 1.52 -4.85
N PRO A 156 5.45 1.42 -5.86
CA PRO A 156 5.31 0.26 -6.73
C PRO A 156 6.49 -0.02 -7.70
N THR A 157 7.73 -0.03 -7.19
CA THR A 157 8.92 -0.41 -7.97
C THR A 157 9.04 -1.92 -8.11
N ALA A 158 9.94 -2.38 -8.98
CA ALA A 158 10.16 -3.80 -9.22
C ALA A 158 10.55 -4.57 -7.94
N LEU A 159 11.37 -4.01 -7.05
CA LEU A 159 11.77 -4.71 -5.82
C LEU A 159 10.63 -4.80 -4.80
N ARG A 160 9.81 -3.75 -4.71
CA ARG A 160 8.69 -3.65 -3.78
C ARG A 160 7.55 -4.56 -4.20
N LEU A 161 7.25 -4.60 -5.50
CA LEU A 161 6.30 -5.58 -6.06
C LEU A 161 6.80 -7.02 -5.92
N ARG A 162 8.12 -7.27 -6.01
CA ARG A 162 8.69 -8.59 -5.72
C ARG A 162 8.57 -8.97 -4.24
N TRP A 163 8.69 -8.02 -3.32
CA TRP A 163 8.40 -8.25 -1.91
C TRP A 163 6.92 -8.62 -1.70
N LEU A 164 6.01 -7.88 -2.34
CA LEU A 164 4.57 -8.16 -2.27
C LEU A 164 4.20 -9.53 -2.87
N GLU A 165 4.84 -9.89 -3.98
CA GLU A 165 4.73 -11.21 -4.61
C GLU A 165 5.18 -12.34 -3.68
N ALA A 166 6.28 -12.12 -2.94
CA ALA A 166 6.76 -13.08 -1.95
C ALA A 166 5.76 -13.25 -0.80
N VAL A 167 5.14 -12.16 -0.32
CA VAL A 167 4.06 -12.22 0.68
C VAL A 167 2.87 -13.02 0.13
N TRP A 168 2.41 -12.70 -1.08
CA TRP A 168 1.30 -13.39 -1.75
C TRP A 168 1.54 -14.90 -1.85
N THR A 169 2.72 -15.28 -2.36
CA THR A 169 3.12 -16.67 -2.55
C THR A 169 3.25 -17.41 -1.21
N LEU A 170 3.88 -16.80 -0.20
CA LEU A 170 4.02 -17.41 1.13
C LEU A 170 2.68 -17.58 1.82
N TYR A 171 1.78 -16.60 1.69
CA TYR A 171 0.44 -16.69 2.25
C TYR A 171 -0.32 -17.86 1.62
N GLN A 172 -0.29 -17.99 0.30
CA GLN A 172 -0.93 -19.11 -0.41
C GLN A 172 -0.34 -20.47 -0.03
N ALA A 173 0.99 -20.57 0.04
CA ALA A 173 1.66 -21.80 0.44
C ALA A 173 1.33 -22.21 1.88
N ARG A 174 1.15 -21.23 2.78
CA ARG A 174 0.92 -21.47 4.21
C ARG A 174 -0.55 -21.76 4.54
N TYR A 175 -1.48 -21.06 3.89
CA TYR A 175 -2.91 -21.07 4.27
C TYR A 175 -3.82 -21.69 3.20
N GLY A 176 -3.25 -22.16 2.07
CA GLY A 176 -4.00 -22.84 1.02
C GLY A 176 -4.98 -21.94 0.25
N ARG A 177 -4.87 -20.62 0.38
CA ARG A 177 -5.74 -19.63 -0.26
C ARG A 177 -4.98 -18.36 -0.61
N GLU A 178 -5.50 -17.60 -1.57
CA GLU A 178 -4.97 -16.29 -1.93
C GLU A 178 -4.98 -15.32 -0.74
N LEU A 179 -4.05 -14.37 -0.72
CA LEU A 179 -4.02 -13.28 0.27
C LEU A 179 -5.32 -12.46 0.15
N PRO A 180 -6.22 -12.52 1.15
CA PRO A 180 -7.51 -11.84 1.05
C PRO A 180 -7.32 -10.34 1.28
N ALA A 181 -8.04 -9.52 0.52
CA ALA A 181 -8.07 -8.07 0.68
C ALA A 181 -9.38 -7.51 0.10
N ASP A 182 -9.99 -6.51 0.72
CA ASP A 182 -11.18 -5.83 0.20
C ASP A 182 -10.81 -4.72 -0.81
N LEU A 183 -9.56 -4.24 -0.71
CA LEU A 183 -8.93 -3.25 -1.58
C LEU A 183 -7.40 -3.40 -1.50
N TRP A 184 -6.68 -2.74 -2.40
CA TRP A 184 -5.23 -2.66 -2.37
C TRP A 184 -4.76 -1.27 -1.98
N ASN A 185 -3.64 -1.22 -1.26
CA ASN A 185 -3.06 0.02 -0.79
C ASN A 185 -1.58 0.11 -1.17
N ILE A 186 -1.15 1.29 -1.57
CA ILE A 186 0.25 1.63 -1.86
C ILE A 186 0.55 3.02 -1.30
N HIS A 187 1.82 3.32 -1.07
CA HIS A 187 2.31 4.68 -1.14
C HIS A 187 2.82 4.92 -2.57
N ASN A 188 3.00 6.18 -2.95
CA ASN A 188 3.42 6.50 -4.31
C ASN A 188 4.44 7.64 -4.32
N PHE A 189 5.46 7.52 -3.47
CA PHE A 189 6.62 8.38 -3.55
C PHE A 189 7.51 8.00 -4.73
N VAL A 190 8.38 8.93 -5.15
CA VAL A 190 9.42 8.67 -6.15
C VAL A 190 10.76 8.83 -5.45
N LEU A 191 11.32 7.72 -4.97
CA LEU A 191 12.55 7.65 -4.18
C LEU A 191 13.52 6.60 -4.76
N GLN A 192 14.82 6.79 -4.57
CA GLN A 192 15.77 5.76 -5.02
C GLN A 192 15.89 4.62 -4.01
N GLU A 193 16.16 3.41 -4.50
CA GLU A 193 16.39 2.21 -3.70
C GLU A 193 17.87 1.85 -3.74
N VAL A 194 18.68 2.51 -2.91
CA VAL A 194 20.12 2.28 -2.82
C VAL A 194 20.49 1.97 -1.36
N PRO A 195 21.19 0.85 -1.08
CA PRO A 195 21.58 0.51 0.28
C PRO A 195 22.40 1.60 0.97
N GLY A 196 21.93 2.08 2.12
CA GLY A 196 22.62 3.06 2.95
C GLY A 196 22.71 4.49 2.36
N ASP A 197 21.93 4.79 1.32
CA ASP A 197 21.80 6.14 0.75
C ASP A 197 20.38 6.70 1.00
N TRP A 198 20.06 7.90 0.50
CA TRP A 198 18.73 8.49 0.64
C TRP A 198 17.65 7.67 -0.09
N GLY A 199 16.43 7.71 0.43
CA GLY A 199 15.31 6.87 -0.02
C GLY A 199 15.04 5.70 0.93
N PRO A 200 14.16 4.75 0.56
CA PRO A 200 13.68 3.71 1.47
C PRO A 200 14.56 2.45 1.56
N ASP A 201 15.81 2.51 1.04
CA ASP A 201 16.73 1.36 0.93
C ASP A 201 16.08 0.17 0.15
N ILE A 202 16.64 -1.02 0.26
CA ILE A 202 16.12 -2.26 -0.33
C ILE A 202 15.08 -2.88 0.61
N PRO A 203 13.96 -3.41 0.08
CA PRO A 203 12.93 -4.06 0.90
C PRO A 203 13.49 -5.13 1.85
N ALA A 204 12.97 -5.17 3.07
CA ALA A 204 13.34 -6.18 4.06
C ALA A 204 13.09 -7.61 3.51
N GLY A 205 14.12 -8.47 3.56
CA GLY A 205 14.05 -9.84 3.04
C GLY A 205 14.32 -9.96 1.54
N ILE A 206 14.56 -8.85 0.84
CA ILE A 206 15.03 -8.86 -0.55
C ILE A 206 16.52 -8.57 -0.58
N CYS A 207 17.25 -9.39 -1.33
CA CYS A 207 18.65 -9.15 -1.64
C CYS A 207 18.76 -8.55 -3.05
N ALA A 208 19.26 -7.32 -3.10
CA ALA A 208 19.61 -6.61 -4.32
C ALA A 208 20.68 -5.56 -4.01
N PRO A 209 21.63 -5.29 -4.91
CA PRO A 209 22.63 -4.25 -4.71
C PRO A 209 22.02 -2.84 -4.85
N TRP A 210 20.92 -2.69 -5.58
CA TRP A 210 20.08 -1.50 -5.73
C TRP A 210 18.73 -1.90 -6.38
N GLY A 211 17.76 -1.00 -6.36
CA GLY A 211 16.46 -1.11 -7.01
C GLY A 211 16.20 0.04 -7.99
N ALA A 212 15.05 0.69 -7.89
CA ALA A 212 14.75 1.89 -8.67
C ALA A 212 15.75 3.01 -8.38
N LEU A 213 16.16 3.75 -9.40
CA LEU A 213 17.16 4.81 -9.27
C LEU A 213 16.59 6.12 -9.79
N TYR A 214 16.24 7.00 -8.86
CA TYR A 214 15.70 8.32 -9.16
C TYR A 214 16.61 9.39 -8.58
N SER A 215 16.79 10.50 -9.28
CA SER A 215 17.40 11.69 -8.70
C SER A 215 16.41 12.40 -7.77
N VAL A 216 16.94 13.25 -6.89
CA VAL A 216 16.10 14.15 -6.07
C VAL A 216 15.18 15.00 -6.94
N SER A 217 15.67 15.48 -8.08
CA SER A 217 14.87 16.27 -9.04
C SER A 217 13.70 15.49 -9.67
N GLN A 218 13.76 14.16 -9.72
CA GLN A 218 12.69 13.30 -10.24
C GLN A 218 11.58 13.03 -9.21
N HIS A 219 11.76 13.40 -7.94
CA HIS A 219 10.79 13.13 -6.88
C HIS A 219 9.37 13.67 -7.16
N GLY A 220 9.27 14.80 -7.88
CA GLY A 220 7.98 15.38 -8.32
C GLY A 220 7.59 15.01 -9.75
N SER A 221 8.07 13.89 -10.30
CA SER A 221 7.78 13.47 -11.67
C SER A 221 6.41 12.81 -11.77
N LEU A 222 5.45 13.48 -12.42
CA LEU A 222 4.12 12.92 -12.69
C LEU A 222 4.17 11.70 -13.62
N ALA A 223 5.17 11.61 -14.50
CA ALA A 223 5.34 10.46 -15.39
C ALA A 223 5.70 9.20 -14.59
N ILE A 224 6.69 9.30 -13.69
CA ILE A 224 7.11 8.17 -12.84
C ILE A 224 5.98 7.81 -11.86
N PHE A 225 5.33 8.82 -11.27
CA PHE A 225 4.15 8.62 -10.42
C PHE A 225 3.06 7.80 -11.14
N ALA A 226 2.76 8.12 -12.40
CA ALA A 226 1.78 7.40 -13.21
C ALA A 226 2.25 5.97 -13.56
N GLU A 227 3.54 5.79 -13.86
CA GLU A 227 4.13 4.48 -14.14
C GLU A 227 4.02 3.53 -12.93
N HIS A 228 4.24 4.02 -11.72
CA HIS A 228 4.03 3.25 -10.49
C HIS A 228 2.58 2.79 -10.33
N VAL A 229 1.61 3.68 -10.56
CA VAL A 229 0.17 3.32 -10.52
C VAL A 229 -0.15 2.23 -11.54
N LEU A 230 0.38 2.34 -12.76
CA LEU A 230 0.20 1.32 -13.79
C LEU A 230 0.90 0.00 -13.43
N ALA A 231 2.07 0.05 -12.80
CA ALA A 231 2.77 -1.14 -12.34
C ALA A 231 1.95 -1.90 -11.30
N MET A 232 1.42 -1.19 -10.29
CA MET A 232 0.52 -1.79 -9.30
C MET A 232 -0.74 -2.36 -9.94
N ARG A 233 -1.38 -1.63 -10.87
CA ARG A 233 -2.59 -2.10 -11.55
C ARG A 233 -2.37 -3.32 -12.44
N ARG A 234 -1.22 -3.41 -13.10
CA ARG A 234 -0.81 -4.63 -13.83
C ARG A 234 -0.61 -5.79 -12.89
N TRP A 235 0.04 -5.56 -11.75
CA TRP A 235 0.19 -6.59 -10.71
C TRP A 235 -1.18 -7.05 -10.20
N MET A 236 -2.10 -6.13 -9.87
CA MET A 236 -3.47 -6.46 -9.47
C MET A 236 -4.21 -7.28 -10.54
N ALA A 237 -4.16 -6.86 -11.81
CA ALA A 237 -4.82 -7.57 -12.91
C ALA A 237 -4.25 -8.99 -13.11
N ALA A 238 -2.93 -9.16 -12.99
CA ALA A 238 -2.27 -10.47 -13.09
C ALA A 238 -2.69 -11.44 -11.97
N HIS A 239 -3.14 -10.91 -10.82
CA HIS A 239 -3.60 -11.67 -9.65
C HIS A 239 -5.13 -11.76 -9.55
N GLY A 240 -5.87 -11.41 -10.61
CA GLY A 240 -7.34 -11.41 -10.59
C GLY A 240 -7.95 -10.36 -9.64
N GLN A 241 -7.17 -9.37 -9.22
CA GLN A 241 -7.57 -8.34 -8.25
C GLN A 241 -8.03 -7.03 -8.92
N ARG A 242 -8.21 -7.02 -10.25
CA ARG A 242 -8.62 -5.82 -11.01
C ARG A 242 -9.89 -5.18 -10.47
N ASP A 243 -10.87 -6.01 -10.09
CA ASP A 243 -12.19 -5.57 -9.63
C ASP A 243 -12.19 -5.05 -8.18
N LYS A 244 -11.01 -4.77 -7.61
CA LYS A 244 -10.85 -4.17 -6.29
C LYS A 244 -10.35 -2.72 -6.38
N PRO A 245 -10.77 -1.85 -5.42
CA PRO A 245 -10.23 -0.50 -5.32
C PRO A 245 -8.71 -0.49 -5.10
N LEU A 246 -8.04 0.51 -5.69
CA LEU A 246 -6.66 0.88 -5.34
C LEU A 246 -6.69 2.20 -4.59
N VAL A 247 -6.05 2.24 -3.42
CA VAL A 247 -5.87 3.42 -2.58
C VAL A 247 -4.39 3.80 -2.54
N ILE A 248 -4.10 5.09 -2.62
CA ILE A 248 -2.77 5.64 -2.33
C ILE A 248 -2.83 6.25 -0.94
N SER A 249 -2.38 5.53 0.09
CA SER A 249 -2.47 6.04 1.46
C SER A 249 -1.45 7.10 1.82
N GLU A 250 -0.38 7.26 1.02
CA GLU A 250 0.58 8.36 1.17
C GLU A 250 1.29 8.69 -0.16
N TYR A 251 1.40 9.98 -0.46
CA TYR A 251 2.33 10.53 -1.47
C TYR A 251 2.45 12.04 -1.25
N GLY A 252 3.46 12.68 -1.84
CA GLY A 252 3.63 14.12 -1.74
C GLY A 252 5.02 14.56 -2.19
N ILE A 253 5.43 15.75 -1.74
CA ILE A 253 6.79 16.26 -1.93
C ILE A 253 7.51 16.29 -0.59
N LEU A 254 8.57 15.50 -0.45
CA LEU A 254 9.36 15.34 0.78
C LEU A 254 10.57 16.28 0.88
N PHE A 255 10.91 16.99 -0.20
CA PHE A 255 12.14 17.78 -0.31
C PHE A 255 11.90 19.30 -0.31
N ASN A 256 12.91 20.07 0.14
CA ASN A 256 12.83 21.55 0.22
C ASN A 256 13.18 22.27 -1.08
N GLU A 257 13.07 23.58 -1.01
CA GLU A 257 13.51 24.52 -2.04
C GLU A 257 15.00 24.41 -2.36
N GLU A 258 15.87 24.15 -1.38
CA GLU A 258 17.32 23.91 -1.60
C GLU A 258 17.55 22.65 -2.45
N ASN A 259 16.67 21.67 -2.29
CA ASN A 259 16.64 20.45 -3.09
C ASN A 259 15.92 20.62 -4.45
N GLY A 260 15.46 21.83 -4.77
CA GLY A 260 14.85 22.18 -6.04
C GLY A 260 13.32 22.17 -6.04
N PHE A 261 12.66 22.05 -4.88
CA PHE A 261 11.19 22.02 -4.72
C PHE A 261 10.64 23.31 -4.11
N SER A 262 10.61 24.35 -4.95
CA SER A 262 9.92 25.62 -4.63
C SER A 262 8.41 25.41 -4.43
N LEU A 263 7.74 26.35 -3.75
CA LEU A 263 6.28 26.39 -3.64
C LEU A 263 5.56 26.17 -4.98
N ALA A 264 6.04 26.80 -6.06
CA ALA A 264 5.44 26.68 -7.38
C ALA A 264 5.49 25.25 -7.92
N LYS A 265 6.62 24.55 -7.72
CA LYS A 265 6.76 23.14 -8.12
C LYS A 265 5.91 22.21 -7.27
N THR A 266 5.88 22.42 -5.95
CA THR A 266 5.03 21.62 -5.05
C THR A 266 3.56 21.77 -5.40
N ARG A 267 3.09 23.00 -5.66
CA ARG A 267 1.72 23.25 -6.13
C ARG A 267 1.44 22.62 -7.49
N ALA A 268 2.37 22.72 -8.44
CA ALA A 268 2.20 22.12 -9.76
C ALA A 268 2.12 20.59 -9.70
N PHE A 269 2.94 19.95 -8.87
CA PHE A 269 2.86 18.51 -8.64
C PHE A 269 1.55 18.11 -7.95
N MET A 270 1.12 18.83 -6.91
CA MET A 270 -0.16 18.60 -6.24
C MET A 270 -1.33 18.65 -7.24
N GLN A 271 -1.45 19.74 -8.00
CA GLN A 271 -2.57 19.89 -8.93
C GLN A 271 -2.50 18.89 -10.09
N GLY A 272 -1.31 18.67 -10.65
CA GLY A 272 -1.14 17.71 -11.75
C GLY A 272 -1.37 16.25 -11.32
N SER A 273 -1.04 15.89 -10.08
CA SER A 273 -1.37 14.56 -9.55
C SER A 273 -2.87 14.43 -9.30
N PHE A 274 -3.57 15.48 -8.84
CA PHE A 274 -5.03 15.46 -8.72
C PHE A 274 -5.72 15.29 -10.06
N ASP A 275 -5.28 16.02 -11.09
CA ASP A 275 -5.80 15.90 -12.46
C ASP A 275 -5.64 14.46 -12.97
N TYR A 276 -4.47 13.87 -12.77
CA TYR A 276 -4.21 12.46 -13.12
C TYR A 276 -5.12 11.52 -12.33
N LEU A 277 -5.15 11.62 -11.00
CA LEU A 277 -5.89 10.69 -10.13
C LEU A 277 -7.41 10.75 -10.34
N LEU A 278 -7.96 11.91 -10.72
CA LEU A 278 -9.38 12.06 -11.05
C LEU A 278 -9.76 11.50 -12.43
N SER A 279 -8.84 11.55 -13.40
CA SER A 279 -9.15 11.31 -14.81
C SER A 279 -8.55 10.03 -15.40
N ALA A 280 -7.51 9.47 -14.78
CA ALA A 280 -6.80 8.32 -15.30
C ALA A 280 -7.69 7.08 -15.27
N THR A 281 -7.95 6.55 -16.46
CA THR A 281 -8.76 5.35 -16.69
C THR A 281 -8.04 4.41 -17.63
N ASP A 282 -8.28 3.12 -17.48
CA ASP A 282 -7.77 2.09 -18.38
C ASP A 282 -8.78 0.92 -18.41
N PRO A 283 -9.35 0.58 -19.58
CA PRO A 283 -10.40 -0.44 -19.68
C PRO A 283 -9.92 -1.88 -19.43
N ASP A 284 -8.61 -2.12 -19.37
CA ASP A 284 -8.01 -3.44 -19.09
C ASP A 284 -7.47 -3.51 -17.65
N LEU A 285 -7.10 -2.37 -17.06
CA LEU A 285 -6.41 -2.31 -15.77
C LEU A 285 -7.24 -1.65 -14.65
N GLY A 286 -8.10 -0.69 -14.97
CA GLY A 286 -8.88 0.07 -14.01
C GLY A 286 -10.08 -0.69 -13.46
N LEU A 287 -10.68 -0.17 -12.37
CA LEU A 287 -11.83 -0.77 -11.68
C LEU A 287 -13.14 -0.51 -12.46
N PRO A 288 -13.81 -1.52 -13.04
CA PRO A 288 -15.02 -1.30 -13.84
C PRO A 288 -16.17 -0.64 -13.08
N ALA A 289 -16.35 -1.02 -11.81
CA ALA A 289 -17.37 -0.46 -10.93
C ALA A 289 -17.18 1.03 -10.63
N ASP A 290 -15.99 1.57 -10.90
CA ASP A 290 -15.65 2.98 -10.76
C ASP A 290 -15.27 3.63 -12.10
N GLY A 291 -15.88 3.16 -13.19
CA GLY A 291 -15.69 3.71 -14.53
C GLY A 291 -14.27 3.52 -15.08
N ASP A 292 -13.67 2.37 -14.78
CA ASP A 292 -12.31 1.99 -15.17
C ASP A 292 -11.22 2.92 -14.62
N ARG A 293 -11.48 3.63 -13.51
CA ARG A 293 -10.48 4.48 -12.86
C ARG A 293 -9.34 3.67 -12.26
N LEU A 294 -8.13 4.20 -12.42
CA LEU A 294 -6.91 3.58 -11.91
C LEU A 294 -6.73 3.77 -10.39
N VAL A 295 -7.31 4.78 -9.76
CA VAL A 295 -7.20 5.00 -8.30
C VAL A 295 -8.54 5.47 -7.74
N GLN A 296 -8.93 4.93 -6.59
CA GLN A 296 -10.22 5.19 -5.97
C GLN A 296 -10.16 6.29 -4.90
N GLN A 297 -9.12 6.29 -4.08
CA GLN A 297 -8.84 7.33 -3.07
C GLN A 297 -7.33 7.56 -2.97
N TRP A 298 -6.93 8.76 -2.56
CA TRP A 298 -5.54 9.11 -2.36
C TRP A 298 -5.37 10.10 -1.21
N LEU A 299 -4.17 10.10 -0.63
CA LEU A 299 -3.88 10.88 0.56
C LEU A 299 -2.57 11.65 0.41
N TRP A 300 -2.66 12.97 0.62
CA TRP A 300 -1.53 13.89 0.54
C TRP A 300 -0.76 13.94 1.86
N TYR A 301 0.54 13.67 1.80
CA TYR A 301 1.48 13.86 2.88
C TYR A 301 2.03 15.30 2.81
N SER A 302 1.67 16.19 3.74
CA SER A 302 0.85 15.97 4.94
C SER A 302 -0.03 17.18 5.30
N LEU A 303 -0.84 17.03 6.34
CA LEU A 303 -1.58 18.13 6.96
C LEU A 303 -0.62 19.09 7.66
N ASP A 304 0.29 18.54 8.48
CA ASP A 304 0.96 19.29 9.54
C ASP A 304 2.34 18.72 9.95
N ASP A 305 2.94 17.78 9.20
CA ASP A 305 4.24 17.20 9.60
C ASP A 305 5.42 18.15 9.34
N ASP A 306 5.88 18.79 10.40
CA ASP A 306 7.10 19.59 10.46
C ASP A 306 8.31 18.82 11.00
N ALA A 307 8.23 17.53 11.35
CA ALA A 307 9.39 16.74 11.77
C ALA A 307 10.24 16.25 10.58
N PHE A 308 9.64 16.09 9.40
CA PHE A 308 10.39 15.86 8.15
C PHE A 308 11.20 17.10 7.68
N THR A 309 11.13 18.21 8.42
CA THR A 309 11.83 19.47 8.09
C THR A 309 13.36 19.42 8.23
N GLY A 310 13.96 18.28 8.60
CA GLY A 310 15.42 18.08 8.57
C GLY A 310 16.02 17.89 7.16
N TRP A 311 15.23 17.38 6.20
CA TRP A 311 15.54 17.37 4.76
C TRP A 311 14.57 18.26 3.94
N GLY A 312 13.47 18.68 4.59
CA GLY A 312 12.84 19.98 4.38
C GLY A 312 11.51 20.00 3.61
N THR A 313 10.41 19.50 4.16
CA THR A 313 9.07 19.80 3.62
C THR A 313 8.59 21.21 3.99
N TYR A 314 9.19 22.28 3.46
CA TYR A 314 8.73 23.65 3.78
C TYR A 314 7.34 23.98 3.25
N TRP A 315 6.98 23.38 2.11
CA TRP A 315 5.76 23.76 1.39
C TRP A 315 4.69 22.67 1.36
N ALA A 316 4.98 21.43 1.80
CA ALA A 316 4.04 20.32 1.61
C ALA A 316 2.84 20.34 2.57
N ASN A 317 3.00 20.91 3.77
CA ASN A 317 1.96 20.91 4.78
C ASN A 317 0.77 21.76 4.35
N LEU A 318 -0.45 21.24 4.54
CA LEU A 318 -1.68 22.00 4.26
C LEU A 318 -1.94 23.08 5.32
N LEU A 319 -1.57 22.83 6.56
CA LEU A 319 -1.67 23.74 7.69
C LEU A 319 -0.30 24.01 8.29
N ASN A 320 -0.13 25.22 8.83
CA ASN A 320 1.00 25.52 9.68
C ASN A 320 0.74 24.92 11.08
N PRO A 321 1.60 24.02 11.57
CA PRO A 321 1.34 23.28 12.81
C PRO A 321 1.30 24.16 14.06
N ASP A 322 2.07 25.26 14.09
CA ASP A 322 2.11 26.20 15.21
C ASP A 322 0.87 27.10 15.31
N THR A 323 0.35 27.54 14.16
CA THR A 323 -0.70 28.56 14.09
C THR A 323 -2.07 28.02 13.68
N GLY A 324 -2.12 26.81 13.10
CA GLY A 324 -3.31 26.22 12.50
C GLY A 324 -3.77 26.92 11.21
N ALA A 325 -3.03 27.89 10.69
CA ALA A 325 -3.41 28.63 9.49
C ALA A 325 -3.14 27.81 8.21
N LEU A 326 -4.02 27.93 7.21
CA LEU A 326 -3.78 27.38 5.87
C LEU A 326 -2.48 27.93 5.28
N THR A 327 -1.59 27.02 4.87
CA THR A 327 -0.40 27.38 4.09
C THR A 327 -0.79 27.77 2.67
N PRO A 328 0.13 28.35 1.87
CA PRO A 328 -0.13 28.59 0.44
C PRO A 328 -0.47 27.30 -0.35
N VAL A 329 0.00 26.14 0.09
CA VAL A 329 -0.36 24.84 -0.49
C VAL A 329 -1.72 24.37 -0.01
N GLY A 330 -2.07 24.56 1.27
CA GLY A 330 -3.42 24.34 1.78
C GLY A 330 -4.49 25.21 1.10
N GLN A 331 -4.15 26.45 0.75
CA GLN A 331 -5.03 27.33 -0.04
C GLN A 331 -5.23 26.80 -1.46
N ALA A 332 -4.16 26.29 -2.10
CA ALA A 332 -4.24 25.69 -3.42
C ALA A 332 -5.07 24.39 -3.41
N TRP A 333 -4.92 23.57 -2.38
CA TRP A 333 -5.77 22.42 -2.10
C TRP A 333 -7.24 22.83 -1.98
N SER A 334 -7.54 23.77 -1.08
CA SER A 334 -8.91 24.22 -0.80
C SER A 334 -9.61 24.74 -2.07
N ALA A 335 -8.91 25.57 -2.85
CA ALA A 335 -9.42 26.09 -4.12
C ALA A 335 -9.70 24.99 -5.16
N TYR A 336 -8.95 23.89 -5.13
CA TYR A 336 -9.11 22.76 -6.05
C TYR A 336 -10.23 21.81 -5.60
N VAL A 337 -10.28 21.46 -4.31
CA VAL A 337 -11.14 20.40 -3.77
C VAL A 337 -12.56 20.89 -3.50
N LYS A 338 -12.75 22.14 -3.05
CA LYS A 338 -14.09 22.66 -2.72
C LYS A 338 -15.13 22.57 -3.84
N PRO A 339 -14.80 22.92 -5.11
CA PRO A 339 -15.74 22.80 -6.22
C PRO A 339 -16.17 21.36 -6.54
N LEU A 340 -15.48 20.36 -6.00
CA LEU A 340 -15.74 18.94 -6.24
C LEU A 340 -16.78 18.35 -5.28
N PHE A 341 -17.27 19.11 -4.31
CA PHE A 341 -18.31 18.63 -3.39
C PHE A 341 -19.66 18.51 -4.11
N LEU A 342 -20.27 17.33 -4.02
CA LEU A 342 -21.62 17.05 -4.49
C LEU A 342 -22.45 16.44 -3.34
N PRO A 343 -23.61 17.01 -3.00
CA PRO A 343 -24.46 16.48 -1.95
C PRO A 343 -25.12 15.17 -2.39
N TYR A 344 -25.10 14.15 -1.52
CA TYR A 344 -25.80 12.90 -1.74
C TYR A 344 -26.19 12.17 -0.47
N VAL A 345 -27.09 11.20 -0.62
CA VAL A 345 -27.55 10.28 0.42
C VAL A 345 -27.28 8.83 -0.01
N ASP A 346 -27.04 7.95 0.97
CA ASP A 346 -26.78 6.52 0.79
C ASP A 346 -27.21 5.81 2.08
N VAL A 347 -28.34 5.10 2.08
CA VAL A 347 -28.87 4.46 3.28
C VAL A 347 -28.42 3.00 3.33
N ALA A 348 -27.69 2.64 4.39
CA ALA A 348 -27.15 1.30 4.51
C ALA A 348 -27.26 0.75 5.94
N PRO A 349 -27.49 -0.56 6.10
CA PRO A 349 -27.14 -1.26 7.33
C PRO A 349 -25.61 -1.39 7.46
N LEU A 350 -25.03 -0.91 8.56
CA LEU A 350 -23.59 -0.98 8.82
C LEU A 350 -23.17 -2.06 9.81
N ALA A 351 -24.08 -2.51 10.66
CA ALA A 351 -23.79 -3.58 11.61
C ALA A 351 -24.99 -4.47 11.80
N LEU A 352 -24.73 -5.76 11.95
CA LEU A 352 -25.73 -6.76 12.28
C LEU A 352 -25.13 -7.73 13.30
N ARG A 353 -25.77 -7.88 14.46
CA ARG A 353 -25.24 -8.71 15.55
C ARG A 353 -26.31 -9.27 16.47
N MET A 354 -25.93 -10.30 17.19
CA MET A 354 -26.69 -10.88 18.29
C MET A 354 -26.11 -10.40 19.62
N GLU A 355 -26.98 -10.08 20.58
CA GLU A 355 -26.58 -9.67 21.93
C GLU A 355 -27.15 -10.59 23.03
N PRO A 356 -26.40 -10.80 24.14
CA PRO A 356 -25.09 -10.19 24.45
C PRO A 356 -23.93 -10.75 23.60
N VAL A 357 -22.98 -9.86 23.25
CA VAL A 357 -21.77 -10.24 22.50
C VAL A 357 -20.89 -11.14 23.38
N GLY A 358 -20.53 -12.33 22.89
CA GLY A 358 -19.59 -13.24 23.56
C GLY A 358 -20.20 -14.14 24.65
N ALA A 359 -21.53 -14.25 24.72
CA ALA A 359 -22.15 -15.35 25.46
C ALA A 359 -22.04 -16.66 24.68
N THR A 360 -22.17 -17.79 25.38
CA THR A 360 -22.37 -19.11 24.76
C THR A 360 -23.65 -19.04 23.92
N VAL A 361 -23.51 -19.14 22.60
CA VAL A 361 -24.58 -19.08 21.61
C VAL A 361 -24.86 -20.50 21.11
N ALA A 362 -25.61 -21.25 21.92
CA ALA A 362 -26.07 -22.58 21.55
C ALA A 362 -27.42 -22.52 20.81
N PRO A 363 -27.71 -23.49 19.94
CA PRO A 363 -29.08 -23.84 19.54
C PRO A 363 -30.10 -23.66 20.68
N GLY A 364 -31.20 -22.96 20.39
CA GLY A 364 -32.27 -22.69 21.36
C GLY A 364 -32.04 -21.49 22.29
N SER A 365 -30.87 -20.83 22.23
CA SER A 365 -30.60 -19.64 23.04
C SER A 365 -31.49 -18.45 22.65
N SER A 366 -31.99 -17.72 23.64
CA SER A 366 -32.69 -16.44 23.43
C SER A 366 -31.69 -15.30 23.37
N VAL A 367 -31.67 -14.58 22.25
CA VAL A 367 -30.81 -13.43 22.00
C VAL A 367 -31.63 -12.21 21.59
N ILE A 368 -30.99 -11.03 21.60
CA ILE A 368 -31.51 -9.86 20.90
C ILE A 368 -30.77 -9.74 19.57
N ALA A 369 -31.50 -9.92 18.47
CA ALA A 369 -30.99 -9.58 17.15
C ALA A 369 -31.08 -8.06 16.97
N ARG A 370 -30.02 -7.43 16.49
CA ARG A 370 -30.00 -5.99 16.25
C ARG A 370 -29.21 -5.61 15.00
N GLY A 371 -29.78 -4.70 14.21
CA GLY A 371 -29.14 -4.09 13.06
C GLY A 371 -29.01 -2.58 13.22
N PHE A 372 -27.87 -2.00 12.82
CA PHE A 372 -27.63 -0.56 12.84
C PHE A 372 -27.78 0.01 11.42
N VAL A 373 -28.71 0.94 11.26
CA VAL A 373 -28.97 1.62 10.00
C VAL A 373 -28.45 3.05 10.10
N ALA A 374 -27.67 3.46 9.11
CA ALA A 374 -27.09 4.80 9.04
C ALA A 374 -27.08 5.31 7.59
N ASN A 375 -26.73 6.59 7.46
CA ASN A 375 -26.55 7.24 6.18
C ASN A 375 -25.05 7.31 5.90
N LEU A 376 -24.62 6.66 4.83
CA LEU A 376 -23.29 6.73 4.23
C LEU A 376 -23.18 7.87 3.22
N GLY A 377 -24.12 8.80 3.16
CA GLY A 377 -24.03 10.02 2.35
C GLY A 377 -23.58 11.24 3.16
N ASN A 378 -23.06 12.25 2.47
CA ASN A 378 -22.62 13.51 3.09
C ASN A 378 -23.76 14.50 3.38
N THR A 379 -25.00 14.17 3.01
CA THR A 379 -26.19 15.01 3.18
C THR A 379 -27.22 14.29 4.05
N PRO A 380 -27.93 14.96 4.98
CA PRO A 380 -28.97 14.32 5.78
C PRO A 380 -30.16 13.79 4.94
N ILE A 381 -30.71 12.65 5.35
CA ILE A 381 -31.96 12.09 4.83
C ILE A 381 -33.13 12.65 5.62
N SER A 382 -34.12 13.20 4.93
CA SER A 382 -35.35 13.75 5.55
C SER A 382 -36.61 12.97 5.17
N GLN A 383 -36.50 12.09 4.18
CA GLN A 383 -37.58 11.23 3.72
C GLN A 383 -37.70 10.01 4.64
N PRO A 384 -38.91 9.65 5.09
CA PRO A 384 -39.10 8.46 5.89
C PRO A 384 -39.01 7.19 5.02
N PHE A 385 -38.39 6.15 5.56
CA PHE A 385 -38.25 4.85 4.91
C PHE A 385 -38.41 3.72 5.93
N THR A 386 -38.49 2.48 5.44
CA THR A 386 -38.68 1.29 6.27
C THR A 386 -37.41 0.47 6.31
N ALA A 387 -37.13 -0.10 7.48
CA ALA A 387 -36.09 -1.09 7.65
C ALA A 387 -36.65 -2.31 8.39
N THR A 388 -36.23 -3.50 7.95
CA THR A 388 -36.75 -4.78 8.41
C THR A 388 -35.61 -5.69 8.81
N LEU A 389 -35.64 -6.13 10.06
CA LEU A 389 -34.75 -7.14 10.62
C LEU A 389 -35.49 -8.48 10.62
N PHE A 390 -34.91 -9.50 10.01
CA PHE A 390 -35.51 -10.82 9.90
C PHE A 390 -34.47 -11.93 9.96
N ALA A 391 -34.90 -13.12 10.34
CA ALA A 391 -34.08 -14.32 10.26
C ALA A 391 -34.61 -15.24 9.17
N GLU A 392 -33.71 -15.96 8.51
CA GLU A 392 -34.02 -17.04 7.59
C GLU A 392 -33.46 -18.33 8.14
N THR A 393 -34.33 -19.33 8.34
CA THR A 393 -33.92 -20.67 8.77
C THR A 393 -34.46 -21.67 7.77
N ASN A 394 -33.57 -22.44 7.13
CA ASN A 394 -33.95 -23.41 6.09
C ASN A 394 -34.83 -22.81 4.98
N GLY A 395 -34.57 -21.55 4.59
CA GLY A 395 -35.33 -20.82 3.58
C GLY A 395 -36.67 -20.23 4.05
N VAL A 396 -37.00 -20.34 5.34
CA VAL A 396 -38.21 -19.75 5.92
C VAL A 396 -37.85 -18.42 6.60
N ARG A 397 -38.49 -17.33 6.14
CA ARG A 397 -38.34 -15.98 6.69
C ARG A 397 -39.21 -15.79 7.94
N GLN A 398 -38.61 -15.23 8.99
CA GLN A 398 -39.25 -14.76 10.21
C GLN A 398 -38.86 -13.29 10.45
N ASP A 399 -39.81 -12.37 10.28
CA ASP A 399 -39.59 -10.98 10.62
C ASP A 399 -39.48 -10.82 12.15
N LEU A 400 -38.39 -10.22 12.60
CA LEU A 400 -38.08 -10.01 14.02
C LEU A 400 -38.46 -8.60 14.46
N ALA A 401 -38.23 -7.60 13.60
CA ALA A 401 -38.63 -6.22 13.83
C ALA A 401 -38.78 -5.47 12.49
N VAL A 402 -39.80 -4.60 12.42
CA VAL A 402 -40.01 -3.67 11.31
C VAL A 402 -40.12 -2.27 11.89
N ARG A 403 -39.34 -1.32 11.38
CA ARG A 403 -39.30 0.05 11.89
C ARG A 403 -39.40 1.06 10.76
N GLN A 404 -40.25 2.07 10.96
CA GLN A 404 -40.25 3.29 10.15
C GLN A 404 -39.19 4.25 10.70
N ILE A 405 -38.24 4.66 9.87
CA ILE A 405 -37.21 5.64 10.20
C ILE A 405 -37.64 6.96 9.58
N ALA A 406 -37.71 8.04 10.39
CA ALA A 406 -38.20 9.34 9.95
C ALA A 406 -37.18 10.12 9.09
N GLY A 407 -35.90 9.81 9.24
CA GLY A 407 -34.77 10.47 8.60
C GLY A 407 -33.48 10.07 9.32
N LEU A 408 -32.34 10.41 8.72
CA LEU A 408 -31.01 10.14 9.26
C LEU A 408 -30.10 11.37 9.05
N PRO A 409 -29.21 11.68 10.00
CA PRO A 409 -28.20 12.71 9.79
C PRO A 409 -27.25 12.32 8.64
N ALA A 410 -26.36 13.23 8.23
CA ALA A 410 -25.25 12.87 7.34
C ALA A 410 -24.33 11.83 8.02
N ARG A 411 -23.47 11.19 7.23
CA ARG A 411 -22.44 10.25 7.69
C ARG A 411 -21.76 10.70 8.98
N HIS A 412 -21.52 9.74 9.88
CA HIS A 412 -20.95 9.95 11.22
C HIS A 412 -21.77 10.86 12.17
N GLY A 413 -22.94 11.34 11.76
CA GLY A 413 -23.87 12.07 12.63
C GLY A 413 -24.75 11.17 13.52
N GLY A 414 -24.61 9.85 13.41
CA GLY A 414 -25.38 8.84 14.14
C GLY A 414 -26.31 8.00 13.24
N GLY A 415 -27.06 7.10 13.85
CA GLY A 415 -27.96 6.17 13.17
C GLY A 415 -29.01 5.59 14.10
N VAL A 416 -29.74 4.58 13.62
CA VAL A 416 -30.85 3.95 14.35
C VAL A 416 -30.59 2.45 14.50
N TRP A 417 -30.68 1.96 15.74
CA TRP A 417 -30.75 0.52 16.01
C TRP A 417 -32.17 0.01 15.84
N ILE A 418 -32.29 -1.12 15.16
CA ILE A 418 -33.52 -1.91 15.03
C ILE A 418 -33.24 -3.22 15.72
N GLU A 419 -34.09 -3.61 16.66
CA GLU A 419 -33.86 -4.76 17.51
C GLU A 419 -35.15 -5.57 17.69
N GLY A 420 -34.99 -6.89 17.78
CA GLY A 420 -36.08 -7.82 18.01
C GLY A 420 -35.59 -9.04 18.79
N PRO A 421 -36.41 -9.59 19.70
CA PRO A 421 -36.07 -10.84 20.37
C PRO A 421 -36.02 -11.98 19.34
N TRP A 422 -35.04 -12.86 19.46
CA TRP A 422 -34.90 -14.00 18.58
C TRP A 422 -34.42 -15.22 19.34
N THR A 423 -34.99 -16.38 19.01
CA THR A 423 -34.53 -17.67 19.51
C THR A 423 -33.76 -18.35 18.40
N ILE A 424 -32.50 -18.66 18.66
CA ILE A 424 -31.63 -19.29 17.68
C ILE A 424 -32.17 -20.68 17.38
N PRO A 425 -32.36 -21.03 16.10
CA PRO A 425 -32.93 -22.32 15.73
C PRO A 425 -31.99 -23.47 16.11
N ASP A 426 -32.56 -24.68 16.24
CA ASP A 426 -31.81 -25.93 16.39
C ASP A 426 -31.20 -26.39 15.05
N SER A 427 -30.49 -25.47 14.41
CA SER A 427 -29.83 -25.62 13.12
C SER A 427 -28.62 -24.71 13.11
N ASP A 428 -27.50 -25.18 12.58
CA ASP A 428 -26.33 -24.34 12.28
C ASP A 428 -26.52 -23.52 11.00
N ARG A 429 -27.57 -23.80 10.23
CA ARG A 429 -27.92 -23.10 8.98
C ARG A 429 -29.04 -22.11 9.20
N TRP A 430 -28.66 -20.88 9.52
CA TRP A 430 -29.52 -19.72 9.54
C TRP A 430 -28.77 -18.50 9.00
N ALA A 431 -29.54 -17.50 8.54
CA ALA A 431 -29.04 -16.18 8.22
C ALA A 431 -29.88 -15.14 8.98
N LEU A 432 -29.22 -14.28 9.74
CA LEU A 432 -29.82 -13.05 10.23
C LEU A 432 -29.61 -11.99 9.16
N ARG A 433 -30.66 -11.23 8.81
CA ARG A 433 -30.63 -10.23 7.74
C ARG A 433 -31.29 -8.93 8.17
N ILE A 434 -30.82 -7.83 7.61
CA ILE A 434 -31.47 -6.53 7.67
C ILE A 434 -31.55 -5.95 6.26
N GLU A 435 -32.74 -5.50 5.89
CA GLU A 435 -33.03 -4.79 4.63
C GLU A 435 -33.51 -3.37 4.94
N VAL A 436 -33.09 -2.39 4.15
CA VAL A 436 -33.47 -0.97 4.30
C VAL A 436 -33.99 -0.41 2.98
N ASP A 437 -34.98 0.49 3.05
CA ASP A 437 -35.55 1.22 1.91
C ASP A 437 -35.92 0.33 0.70
N VAL A 438 -36.46 -0.87 0.95
CA VAL A 438 -36.81 -1.85 -0.11
C VAL A 438 -37.81 -1.27 -1.12
N ALA A 439 -38.72 -0.40 -0.68
CA ALA A 439 -39.68 0.25 -1.57
C ALA A 439 -39.10 1.49 -2.28
N GLY A 440 -37.83 1.81 -2.06
CA GLY A 440 -37.09 2.85 -2.76
C GLY A 440 -37.60 4.26 -2.49
N GLN A 441 -38.01 4.54 -1.25
CA GLN A 441 -38.52 5.85 -0.84
C GLN A 441 -37.43 6.91 -0.78
N VAL A 442 -36.18 6.51 -0.52
CA VAL A 442 -35.00 7.38 -0.58
C VAL A 442 -34.40 7.30 -1.98
N SER A 443 -34.22 8.46 -2.61
CA SER A 443 -33.47 8.57 -3.85
C SER A 443 -31.97 8.60 -3.53
N GLU A 444 -31.39 7.43 -3.32
CA GLU A 444 -29.98 7.26 -2.95
C GLU A 444 -29.07 6.90 -4.12
N THR A 445 -27.77 6.98 -3.86
CA THR A 445 -26.73 6.76 -4.86
C THR A 445 -26.31 5.30 -5.01
N ASN A 446 -26.49 4.48 -3.97
CA ASN A 446 -26.19 3.06 -3.99
C ASN A 446 -27.35 2.29 -3.35
N ARG A 447 -27.96 1.37 -4.10
CA ARG A 447 -29.01 0.48 -3.57
C ARG A 447 -28.52 -0.95 -3.39
N THR A 448 -27.30 -1.23 -3.80
CA THR A 448 -26.74 -2.59 -3.77
C THR A 448 -26.23 -2.99 -2.39
N ASN A 449 -26.10 -2.01 -1.50
CA ASN A 449 -25.70 -2.11 -0.10
C ASN A 449 -26.90 -2.02 0.87
N ASN A 450 -28.15 -2.04 0.39
CA ASN A 450 -29.36 -1.92 1.24
C ASN A 450 -29.68 -3.19 2.06
N GLU A 451 -28.84 -4.21 1.95
CA GLU A 451 -28.98 -5.46 2.67
C GLU A 451 -27.66 -5.84 3.33
N LEU A 452 -27.74 -6.31 4.58
CA LEU A 452 -26.62 -6.95 5.28
C LEU A 452 -27.10 -8.26 5.89
N ALA A 453 -26.25 -9.29 5.78
CA ALA A 453 -26.52 -10.61 6.30
C ALA A 453 -25.37 -11.13 7.16
N VAL A 454 -25.71 -11.87 8.21
CA VAL A 454 -24.77 -12.62 9.05
C VAL A 454 -25.30 -14.04 9.14
N VAL A 455 -24.44 -15.02 8.85
CA VAL A 455 -24.81 -16.45 8.86
C VAL A 455 -24.31 -17.13 10.13
N GLY A 456 -24.99 -18.21 10.52
CA GLY A 456 -24.52 -19.13 11.54
C GLY A 456 -23.30 -19.89 11.07
N SER A 457 -22.16 -19.73 11.75
CA SER A 457 -20.92 -20.46 11.44
C SER A 457 -20.04 -20.63 12.66
N VAL A 458 -19.21 -21.66 12.63
CA VAL A 458 -18.06 -21.84 13.52
C VAL A 458 -16.80 -21.48 12.71
N ASN A 459 -15.81 -20.88 13.37
CA ASN A 459 -14.48 -20.68 12.77
C ASN A 459 -13.39 -20.87 13.83
N ALA A 460 -12.86 -22.10 13.98
CA ALA A 460 -11.89 -22.42 15.02
C ALA A 460 -10.43 -22.20 14.61
N HIS A 461 -9.95 -20.97 14.77
CA HIS A 461 -8.59 -20.59 14.43
C HIS A 461 -7.56 -20.97 15.50
N LEU A 462 -6.47 -21.67 15.12
CA LEU A 462 -5.29 -21.83 15.99
C LEU A 462 -4.43 -20.56 16.02
N SER A 463 -4.69 -19.67 16.97
CA SER A 463 -4.03 -18.37 17.10
C SER A 463 -2.62 -18.42 17.68
N GLY A 464 -2.19 -19.57 18.24
CA GLY A 464 -0.82 -19.69 18.73
C GLY A 464 -0.43 -21.11 19.14
N LEU A 465 0.86 -21.42 18.99
CA LEU A 465 1.45 -22.68 19.43
C LEU A 465 2.79 -22.43 20.14
N ASN A 466 2.75 -22.43 21.47
CA ASN A 466 3.88 -22.08 22.32
C ASN A 466 4.58 -23.34 22.84
N VAL A 467 5.91 -23.35 22.81
CA VAL A 467 6.75 -24.40 23.40
C VAL A 467 7.49 -23.85 24.61
N ALA A 468 7.23 -24.40 25.80
CA ALA A 468 7.89 -24.05 27.04
C ALA A 468 9.00 -25.06 27.39
N PRO A 469 10.16 -24.60 27.92
CA PRO A 469 10.43 -23.25 28.43
C PRO A 469 10.75 -22.19 27.36
N GLY A 470 10.93 -22.59 26.09
CA GLY A 470 11.13 -21.66 24.98
C GLY A 470 11.52 -22.38 23.70
N PRO A 471 11.78 -21.63 22.61
CA PRO A 471 12.16 -22.20 21.30
C PRO A 471 13.56 -22.84 21.31
N ILE A 472 14.38 -22.56 22.32
CA ILE A 472 15.67 -23.23 22.56
C ILE A 472 15.66 -23.80 23.97
N VAL A 473 15.70 -25.13 24.07
CA VAL A 473 15.69 -25.87 25.34
C VAL A 473 17.08 -26.41 25.62
N LEU A 474 17.63 -26.06 26.77
CA LEU A 474 18.93 -26.57 27.22
C LEU A 474 18.76 -27.74 28.17
N VAL A 475 19.57 -28.77 27.95
CA VAL A 475 19.62 -29.97 28.78
C VAL A 475 21.06 -30.31 29.13
N GLU A 476 21.26 -31.10 30.18
CA GLU A 476 22.59 -31.59 30.52
C GLU A 476 23.08 -32.59 29.45
N PRO A 477 24.39 -32.66 29.15
CA PRO A 477 24.94 -33.65 28.23
C PRO A 477 24.52 -35.08 28.61
N GLY A 478 23.96 -35.82 27.65
CA GLY A 478 23.48 -37.19 27.86
C GLY A 478 22.05 -37.28 28.43
N THR A 479 21.35 -36.15 28.60
CA THR A 479 19.95 -36.12 29.03
C THR A 479 19.01 -35.66 27.91
N THR A 480 17.72 -35.87 28.12
CA THR A 480 16.63 -35.47 27.20
C THR A 480 15.83 -34.32 27.79
N ALA A 481 15.18 -33.53 26.94
CA ALA A 481 14.30 -32.45 27.39
C ALA A 481 12.90 -32.95 27.77
N SER A 482 12.25 -32.18 28.63
CA SER A 482 10.81 -32.19 28.85
C SER A 482 10.27 -30.86 28.37
N VAL A 483 9.33 -30.87 27.44
CA VAL A 483 8.70 -29.64 26.93
C VAL A 483 7.19 -29.67 27.13
N THR A 484 6.60 -28.49 27.37
CA THR A 484 5.15 -28.32 27.39
C THR A 484 4.76 -27.54 26.15
N ILE A 485 3.88 -28.12 25.34
CA ILE A 485 3.34 -27.50 24.13
C ILE A 485 1.95 -27.01 24.46
N THR A 486 1.68 -25.73 24.23
CA THR A 486 0.38 -25.10 24.51
C THR A 486 -0.17 -24.50 23.22
N ALA A 487 -1.33 -24.98 22.78
CA ALA A 487 -2.08 -24.43 21.67
C ALA A 487 -3.16 -23.46 22.19
N GLN A 488 -3.31 -22.33 21.52
CA GLN A 488 -4.38 -21.35 21.72
C GLN A 488 -5.34 -21.42 20.53
N VAL A 489 -6.63 -21.48 20.81
CA VAL A 489 -7.71 -21.53 19.83
C VAL A 489 -8.63 -20.35 20.06
N GLU A 490 -8.97 -19.64 19.01
CA GLU A 490 -9.99 -18.59 18.98
C GLU A 490 -11.16 -19.05 18.11
N ASN A 491 -12.39 -18.70 18.50
CA ASN A 491 -13.56 -18.91 17.64
C ASN A 491 -13.95 -17.59 16.96
N TRP A 492 -13.62 -17.46 15.68
CA TRP A 492 -13.95 -16.30 14.83
C TRP A 492 -15.35 -16.39 14.20
N GLY A 493 -16.10 -17.46 14.48
CA GLY A 493 -17.46 -17.67 14.02
C GLY A 493 -18.52 -16.93 14.82
N THR A 494 -19.78 -17.17 14.45
CA THR A 494 -20.98 -16.59 15.08
C THR A 494 -21.72 -17.57 16.00
N LEU A 495 -21.35 -18.85 15.97
CA LEU A 495 -21.89 -19.92 16.79
C LEU A 495 -20.84 -20.50 17.74
N ASP A 496 -21.30 -21.18 18.80
CA ASP A 496 -20.44 -21.97 19.67
C ASP A 496 -19.70 -23.08 18.92
N ALA A 497 -18.46 -23.37 19.36
CA ALA A 497 -17.70 -24.54 18.97
C ALA A 497 -17.70 -25.58 20.11
N PRO A 498 -18.77 -26.39 20.29
CA PRO A 498 -18.81 -27.43 21.30
C PRO A 498 -17.95 -28.63 20.91
N GLY A 499 -17.39 -29.31 21.92
CA GLY A 499 -16.69 -30.59 21.71
C GLY A 499 -15.40 -30.49 20.87
N ALA A 500 -14.80 -29.30 20.78
CA ALA A 500 -13.53 -29.12 20.11
C ALA A 500 -12.41 -29.88 20.84
N GLU A 501 -11.53 -30.54 20.08
CA GLU A 501 -10.36 -31.24 20.62
C GLU A 501 -9.08 -30.77 19.92
N ILE A 502 -7.98 -30.62 20.65
CA ILE A 502 -6.67 -30.38 20.06
C ILE A 502 -5.88 -31.68 20.02
N VAL A 503 -5.43 -32.04 18.83
CA VAL A 503 -4.52 -33.17 18.60
C VAL A 503 -3.11 -32.65 18.43
N PHE A 504 -2.20 -33.12 19.27
CA PHE A 504 -0.79 -32.77 19.23
C PHE A 504 0.04 -33.91 18.63
N VAL A 505 0.85 -33.55 17.65
CA VAL A 505 1.72 -34.47 16.91
C VAL A 505 3.13 -33.88 16.84
N ALA A 506 4.14 -34.64 17.22
CA ALA A 506 5.55 -34.33 17.00
C ALA A 506 6.05 -34.99 15.70
N ASP A 507 7.20 -34.54 15.21
CA ASP A 507 8.12 -35.20 14.28
C ASP A 507 7.56 -36.42 13.51
N HIS A 508 7.47 -36.32 12.19
CA HIS A 508 7.09 -37.45 11.33
C HIS A 508 5.79 -38.18 11.74
N GLY A 509 4.90 -37.53 12.49
CA GLY A 509 3.59 -38.09 12.84
C GLY A 509 3.50 -38.75 14.22
N GLN A 510 4.49 -38.58 15.11
CA GLN A 510 4.43 -39.12 16.47
C GLN A 510 3.27 -38.48 17.27
N PRO A 511 2.26 -39.26 17.72
CA PRO A 511 1.20 -38.72 18.56
C PRO A 511 1.73 -38.34 19.94
N LEU A 512 1.47 -37.12 20.38
CA LEU A 512 1.79 -36.66 21.74
C LEU A 512 0.58 -36.74 22.67
N GLY A 513 -0.62 -36.54 22.13
CA GLY A 513 -1.86 -36.64 22.87
C GLY A 513 -3.01 -35.86 22.24
N THR A 514 -4.18 -36.01 22.85
CA THR A 514 -5.39 -35.26 22.49
C THR A 514 -5.95 -34.63 23.76
N SER A 515 -6.42 -33.39 23.65
CA SER A 515 -7.01 -32.65 24.76
C SER A 515 -8.35 -32.04 24.35
N ALA A 516 -9.40 -32.37 25.10
CA ALA A 516 -10.70 -31.75 24.92
C ALA A 516 -10.69 -30.30 25.42
N LEU A 517 -11.38 -29.42 24.70
CA LEU A 517 -11.61 -28.04 25.08
C LEU A 517 -13.02 -27.87 25.66
N ALA A 518 -13.16 -26.88 26.55
CA ALA A 518 -14.49 -26.35 26.86
C ALA A 518 -15.10 -25.71 25.60
N THR A 519 -16.43 -25.63 25.55
CA THR A 519 -17.13 -24.93 24.46
C THR A 519 -16.58 -23.53 24.27
N ILE A 520 -16.13 -23.22 23.04
CA ILE A 520 -15.59 -21.90 22.70
C ILE A 520 -16.73 -21.09 22.08
N GLY A 521 -17.24 -20.11 22.82
CA GLY A 521 -18.27 -19.20 22.29
C GLY A 521 -17.74 -18.26 21.22
N PRO A 522 -18.61 -17.54 20.48
CA PRO A 522 -18.20 -16.56 19.48
C PRO A 522 -17.23 -15.52 20.06
N ARG A 523 -16.10 -15.32 19.39
CA ARG A 523 -14.98 -14.45 19.83
C ARG A 523 -14.33 -14.88 21.15
N GLY A 524 -14.67 -16.07 21.63
CA GLY A 524 -14.04 -16.71 22.76
C GLY A 524 -12.68 -17.31 22.39
N SER A 525 -11.91 -17.65 23.42
CA SER A 525 -10.66 -18.38 23.26
C SER A 525 -10.57 -19.50 24.29
N ALA A 526 -9.84 -20.56 23.93
CA ALA A 526 -9.51 -21.65 24.81
C ALA A 526 -8.08 -22.12 24.54
N ALA A 527 -7.50 -22.82 25.52
CA ALA A 527 -6.15 -23.34 25.42
C ALA A 527 -6.11 -24.79 25.90
N ALA A 528 -5.26 -25.60 25.26
CA ALA A 528 -4.86 -26.88 25.81
C ALA A 528 -3.36 -27.07 25.72
N SER A 529 -2.84 -27.92 26.59
CA SER A 529 -1.41 -28.22 26.64
C SER A 529 -1.17 -29.72 26.69
N VAL A 530 -0.08 -30.16 26.07
CA VAL A 530 0.46 -31.51 26.21
C VAL A 530 1.91 -31.43 26.68
N ARG A 531 2.32 -32.40 27.51
CA ARG A 531 3.71 -32.55 27.93
C ARG A 531 4.39 -33.62 27.10
N TRP A 532 5.53 -33.29 26.51
CA TRP A 532 6.37 -34.23 25.77
C TRP A 532 7.66 -34.47 26.55
N GLU A 533 7.76 -35.67 27.10
CA GLU A 533 8.92 -36.16 27.84
C GLU A 533 9.93 -36.84 26.91
N GLY A 534 11.20 -36.83 27.30
CA GLY A 534 12.22 -37.62 26.61
C GLY A 534 12.62 -37.07 25.24
N VAL A 535 12.45 -35.77 25.00
CA VAL A 535 12.78 -35.15 23.70
C VAL A 535 14.30 -35.20 23.48
N PRO A 536 14.79 -35.83 22.40
CA PRO A 536 16.22 -35.95 22.14
C PRO A 536 16.83 -34.60 21.73
N LEU A 537 18.15 -34.58 21.55
CA LEU A 537 18.85 -33.40 21.00
C LEU A 537 18.51 -33.22 19.53
N GLY A 538 18.35 -31.97 19.09
CA GLY A 538 18.14 -31.63 17.68
C GLY A 538 16.95 -30.70 17.44
N TRP A 539 16.62 -30.57 16.16
CA TRP A 539 15.44 -29.83 15.70
C TRP A 539 14.20 -30.71 15.79
N HIS A 540 13.14 -30.13 16.34
CA HIS A 540 11.84 -30.77 16.49
C HIS A 540 10.75 -29.88 15.91
N VAL A 541 9.73 -30.51 15.33
CA VAL A 541 8.53 -29.86 14.83
C VAL A 541 7.34 -30.42 15.61
N VAL A 542 6.50 -29.52 16.10
CA VAL A 542 5.21 -29.87 16.71
C VAL A 542 4.09 -29.27 15.88
N THR A 543 3.06 -30.06 15.65
CA THR A 543 1.83 -29.68 14.98
C THR A 543 0.68 -29.83 15.96
N ALA A 544 -0.14 -28.80 16.07
CA ALA A 544 -1.44 -28.85 16.72
C ALA A 544 -2.53 -28.80 15.64
N THR A 545 -3.57 -29.62 15.80
CA THR A 545 -4.75 -29.61 14.95
C THR A 545 -6.00 -29.55 15.80
N VAL A 546 -6.84 -28.54 15.61
CA VAL A 546 -8.18 -28.48 16.20
C VAL A 546 -9.10 -29.37 15.37
N ARG A 547 -9.82 -30.25 16.05
CA ARG A 547 -10.87 -31.08 15.47
C ARG A 547 -12.20 -30.65 16.05
N LEU A 548 -13.12 -30.33 15.15
CA LEU A 548 -14.51 -30.01 15.46
C LEU A 548 -15.41 -31.21 15.15
N ALA A 549 -16.63 -31.20 15.69
CA ALA A 549 -17.63 -32.19 15.33
C ALA A 549 -17.97 -32.11 13.82
N PRO A 550 -18.15 -33.23 13.10
CA PRO A 550 -18.27 -33.24 11.64
C PRO A 550 -19.51 -32.51 11.09
N ASP A 551 -20.51 -32.27 11.93
CA ASP A 551 -21.79 -31.65 11.62
C ASP A 551 -21.80 -30.13 11.84
N LEU A 552 -20.73 -29.53 12.35
CA LEU A 552 -20.62 -28.08 12.50
C LEU A 552 -20.27 -27.40 11.16
N ASN A 553 -20.94 -26.30 10.86
CA ASN A 553 -20.61 -25.40 9.75
C ASN A 553 -19.33 -24.59 10.00
N GLU A 554 -18.18 -25.26 9.90
CA GLU A 554 -16.84 -24.64 9.92
C GLU A 554 -16.51 -23.99 8.57
N VAL A 555 -16.18 -22.69 8.58
CA VAL A 555 -16.00 -21.90 7.35
C VAL A 555 -14.56 -21.85 6.83
N ASP A 556 -13.55 -22.18 7.65
CA ASP A 556 -12.14 -22.18 7.24
C ASP A 556 -11.34 -23.32 7.89
N SER A 557 -11.52 -24.55 7.40
CA SER A 557 -10.79 -25.68 7.99
C SER A 557 -9.26 -25.65 7.81
N ASN A 558 -8.71 -24.72 7.02
CA ASN A 558 -7.28 -24.61 6.78
C ASN A 558 -6.54 -23.93 7.95
N ASP A 559 -7.25 -23.24 8.82
CA ASP A 559 -6.69 -22.53 9.98
C ASP A 559 -6.77 -23.32 11.30
N ASN A 560 -7.37 -24.50 11.22
CA ASN A 560 -7.42 -25.51 12.27
C ASN A 560 -6.06 -26.15 12.54
N VAL A 561 -4.98 -25.78 11.84
CA VAL A 561 -3.63 -26.37 11.99
C VAL A 561 -2.59 -25.28 12.24
N ALA A 562 -1.77 -25.49 13.28
CA ALA A 562 -0.60 -24.66 13.55
C ALA A 562 0.64 -25.52 13.77
N GLN A 563 1.80 -25.01 13.37
CA GLN A 563 3.09 -25.66 13.54
C GLN A 563 4.08 -24.75 14.24
N ALA A 564 4.90 -25.33 15.11
CA ALA A 564 5.99 -24.66 15.79
C ALA A 564 7.26 -25.52 15.72
N ARG A 565 8.41 -24.84 15.68
CA ARG A 565 9.74 -25.46 15.68
C ARG A 565 10.49 -25.03 16.92
N PHE A 566 11.23 -25.97 17.49
CA PHE A 566 12.13 -25.69 18.60
C PHE A 566 13.39 -26.56 18.51
N PHE A 567 14.43 -26.16 19.22
CA PHE A 567 15.72 -26.83 19.25
C PHE A 567 16.09 -27.26 20.66
N VAL A 568 16.50 -28.53 20.82
CA VAL A 568 17.02 -29.06 22.09
C VAL A 568 18.53 -29.22 21.98
N ALA A 569 19.27 -28.59 22.90
CA ALA A 569 20.73 -28.57 22.88
C ALA A 569 21.34 -28.93 24.23
N ALA A 570 22.45 -29.66 24.21
CA ALA A 570 23.24 -29.97 25.42
C ALA A 570 24.20 -28.83 25.83
N SER A 571 24.36 -27.82 24.98
CA SER A 571 25.26 -26.68 25.21
C SER A 571 24.85 -25.48 24.37
N ARG A 572 25.15 -24.26 24.88
CA ARG A 572 25.14 -23.03 24.08
C ARG A 572 26.57 -22.68 23.72
N LEU A 573 26.87 -22.64 22.43
CA LEU A 573 28.04 -21.92 21.94
C LEU A 573 27.58 -20.49 21.65
N PHE A 574 28.01 -19.54 22.49
CA PHE A 574 27.90 -18.12 22.13
C PHE A 574 28.94 -17.86 21.05
N LEU A 575 28.53 -17.93 19.78
CA LEU A 575 29.31 -17.32 18.73
C LEU A 575 29.34 -15.81 19.03
N PRO A 576 30.51 -15.15 18.98
CA PRO A 576 30.56 -13.70 19.06
C PRO A 576 29.57 -13.18 18.02
N GLY A 577 28.59 -12.38 18.47
CA GLY A 577 27.45 -12.01 17.66
C GLY A 577 27.90 -11.44 16.33
N THR A 578 27.81 -12.24 15.27
CA THR A 578 27.38 -11.66 14.01
C THR A 578 26.02 -11.07 14.35
N PRO A 579 25.79 -9.77 14.11
CA PRO A 579 24.43 -9.27 14.12
C PRO A 579 23.57 -10.28 13.36
N ALA A 580 22.34 -10.55 13.81
CA ALA A 580 21.31 -10.99 12.89
C ALA A 580 21.03 -9.82 11.92
N GLY A 581 22.07 -9.37 11.23
CA GLY A 581 22.13 -8.25 10.36
C GLY A 581 22.24 -8.84 8.99
N ARG A 582 21.27 -8.51 8.14
CA ARG A 582 21.34 -8.63 6.68
C ARG A 582 22.18 -9.83 6.23
N ALA A 583 21.84 -11.04 6.68
CA ALA A 583 22.41 -12.23 6.08
C ALA A 583 21.69 -12.44 4.74
N CYS A 584 21.89 -11.48 3.81
CA CYS A 584 21.92 -11.80 2.40
C CYS A 584 23.13 -12.72 2.24
N THR A 585 22.89 -14.02 2.40
CA THR A 585 23.88 -15.04 2.05
C THR A 585 24.04 -15.17 0.54
N ASP A 586 23.22 -14.48 -0.25
CA ASP A 586 23.09 -14.70 -1.69
C ASP A 586 23.71 -13.54 -2.48
N ARG A 587 24.58 -13.94 -3.40
CA ARG A 587 25.79 -13.24 -3.83
C ARG A 587 25.57 -12.59 -5.20
N TYR A 588 25.24 -11.31 -5.24
CA TYR A 588 25.41 -10.59 -6.49
C TYR A 588 26.91 -10.42 -6.76
N THR A 589 27.39 -11.02 -7.85
CA THR A 589 28.73 -10.70 -8.36
C THR A 589 28.57 -9.60 -9.40
N CYS A 590 28.87 -8.36 -9.00
CA CYS A 590 28.80 -7.20 -9.86
C CYS A 590 30.12 -6.94 -10.58
N ARG A 591 30.04 -6.61 -11.87
CA ARG A 591 31.18 -6.26 -12.72
C ARG A 591 30.99 -4.83 -13.23
N LYS A 592 32.00 -3.97 -13.04
CA LYS A 592 32.04 -2.64 -13.68
C LYS A 592 32.41 -2.81 -15.16
N MET A 593 31.64 -2.20 -16.07
CA MET A 593 31.89 -2.28 -17.51
C MET A 593 32.48 -1.00 -18.12
N LEU A 594 32.37 0.14 -17.42
CA LEU A 594 33.01 1.38 -17.86
C LEU A 594 34.46 1.46 -17.38
N ALA A 595 35.35 1.80 -18.29
CA ALA A 595 36.70 2.25 -17.99
C ALA A 595 36.68 3.73 -17.57
N ASN A 596 37.38 4.04 -16.47
CA ASN A 596 37.68 5.40 -16.03
C ASN A 596 36.45 6.34 -15.97
N GLY A 597 35.31 5.84 -15.49
CA GLY A 597 34.07 6.63 -15.44
C GLY A 597 34.03 7.68 -14.33
N GLY A 598 34.90 7.57 -13.32
CA GLY A 598 35.13 8.61 -12.31
C GLY A 598 36.34 9.50 -12.62
N PHE A 599 36.97 9.38 -13.80
CA PHE A 599 38.10 10.23 -14.23
C PHE A 599 39.36 10.25 -13.36
N GLU A 600 39.46 9.37 -12.35
CA GLU A 600 40.55 9.29 -11.37
C GLU A 600 41.96 9.01 -11.94
N GLN A 601 42.06 8.79 -13.24
CA GLN A 601 43.34 8.76 -13.95
C GLN A 601 43.85 10.16 -14.34
N GLY A 602 43.16 11.24 -13.95
CA GLY A 602 43.48 12.62 -14.32
C GLY A 602 43.42 12.88 -15.83
N SER A 603 42.75 12.02 -16.59
CA SER A 603 42.68 12.06 -18.06
C SER A 603 41.41 11.40 -18.59
N LEU A 604 41.13 11.57 -19.88
CA LEU A 604 40.01 10.92 -20.58
C LEU A 604 40.32 9.49 -21.06
N ALA A 605 41.33 8.82 -20.50
CA ALA A 605 41.68 7.46 -20.88
C ALA A 605 40.46 6.53 -20.80
N GLY A 606 40.25 5.68 -21.82
CA GLY A 606 39.07 4.80 -21.93
C GLY A 606 37.85 5.43 -22.60
N TRP A 607 37.80 6.77 -22.74
CA TRP A 607 36.72 7.49 -23.43
C TRP A 607 37.15 7.96 -24.82
N SER A 608 36.23 7.94 -25.78
CA SER A 608 36.38 8.62 -27.06
C SER A 608 35.69 9.98 -27.02
N VAL A 609 36.35 11.01 -27.53
CA VAL A 609 35.81 12.38 -27.56
C VAL A 609 34.82 12.56 -28.72
N ILE A 610 33.76 13.32 -28.46
CA ILE A 610 32.83 13.87 -29.45
C ILE A 610 33.00 15.39 -29.46
N GLY A 611 33.26 15.98 -30.63
CA GLY A 611 33.48 17.42 -30.76
C GLY A 611 34.72 17.90 -30.00
N ILE A 612 34.58 18.95 -29.20
CA ILE A 612 35.65 19.50 -28.36
C ILE A 612 35.89 18.58 -27.17
N ALA A 613 37.15 18.27 -26.88
CA ALA A 613 37.52 17.42 -25.74
C ALA A 613 37.14 18.08 -24.41
N PRO A 614 36.45 17.36 -23.51
CA PRO A 614 36.25 17.81 -22.13
C PRO A 614 37.57 18.03 -21.39
N THR A 615 37.57 18.98 -20.46
CA THR A 615 38.72 19.22 -19.57
C THR A 615 38.55 18.42 -18.30
N ILE A 616 39.60 17.81 -17.77
CA ILE A 616 39.57 17.19 -16.45
C ILE A 616 39.90 18.25 -15.39
N LEU A 617 39.02 18.39 -14.39
CA LEU A 617 39.20 19.26 -13.24
C LEU A 617 39.59 18.43 -12.01
N ASP A 618 40.27 19.07 -11.06
CA ASP A 618 40.72 18.52 -9.79
C ASP A 618 40.13 19.25 -8.57
N PHE A 619 39.03 20.00 -8.78
CA PHE A 619 38.34 20.75 -7.73
C PHE A 619 36.83 20.79 -7.97
N GLY A 620 36.05 20.83 -6.89
CA GLY A 620 34.59 20.98 -6.95
C GLY A 620 33.84 19.76 -7.52
N CYS A 621 34.50 18.60 -7.59
CA CYS A 621 33.95 17.33 -8.07
C CYS A 621 32.98 16.71 -7.05
N TYR A 622 32.14 15.78 -7.51
CA TYR A 622 31.00 15.28 -6.73
C TYR A 622 31.44 14.39 -5.56
N HIS A 623 32.24 13.37 -5.87
CA HIS A 623 32.68 12.36 -4.90
C HIS A 623 34.15 11.97 -5.06
N SER A 624 34.75 12.34 -6.18
CA SER A 624 36.06 11.89 -6.65
C SER A 624 37.08 13.04 -6.68
N ASP A 625 38.36 12.71 -6.82
CA ASP A 625 39.44 13.71 -6.93
C ASP A 625 39.35 14.47 -8.27
N PHE A 626 38.82 13.82 -9.31
CA PHE A 626 38.70 14.39 -10.65
C PHE A 626 37.28 14.31 -11.21
N CYS A 627 36.94 15.25 -12.10
CA CYS A 627 35.67 15.25 -12.82
C CYS A 627 35.83 15.89 -14.21
N ALA A 628 34.93 15.58 -15.13
CA ALA A 628 34.96 16.12 -16.48
C ALA A 628 34.15 17.41 -16.58
N TYR A 629 34.75 18.44 -17.18
CA TYR A 629 34.15 19.71 -17.53
C TYR A 629 33.82 19.76 -19.02
N LEU A 630 32.56 20.01 -19.31
CA LEU A 630 31.98 20.10 -20.64
C LEU A 630 31.37 21.48 -20.83
N GLY A 631 31.70 22.12 -21.94
CA GLY A 631 31.05 23.34 -22.40
C GLY A 631 31.77 24.59 -21.94
N GLY A 632 31.01 25.63 -21.58
CA GLY A 632 31.56 26.97 -21.37
C GLY A 632 31.99 27.69 -22.64
N PHE A 633 31.50 27.23 -23.80
CA PHE A 633 31.74 27.80 -25.11
C PHE A 633 30.40 28.02 -25.82
N ASN A 634 30.39 28.84 -26.87
CA ASN A 634 29.24 29.02 -27.74
C ASN A 634 29.48 28.26 -29.05
N SER A 635 28.39 27.84 -29.71
CA SER A 635 28.38 27.16 -31.01
C SER A 635 29.26 25.92 -31.04
N ALA A 636 29.20 25.14 -29.96
CA ALA A 636 30.10 24.02 -29.75
C ALA A 636 29.34 22.76 -29.36
N GLN A 637 29.93 21.63 -29.72
CA GLN A 637 29.55 20.33 -29.19
C GLN A 637 30.77 19.75 -28.47
N THR A 638 30.54 19.18 -27.31
CA THR A 638 31.56 18.49 -26.51
C THR A 638 30.93 17.28 -25.87
N GLY A 639 31.66 16.18 -25.81
CA GLY A 639 31.10 14.95 -25.28
C GLY A 639 32.09 13.81 -25.21
N LEU A 640 31.62 12.74 -24.59
CA LEU A 640 32.33 11.50 -24.40
C LEU A 640 31.46 10.34 -24.87
N ARG A 641 32.09 9.33 -25.45
CA ARG A 641 31.46 8.04 -25.70
C ARG A 641 32.33 6.87 -25.30
N GLN A 642 31.69 5.80 -24.88
CA GLN A 642 32.35 4.53 -24.60
C GLN A 642 31.46 3.37 -25.02
N ARG A 643 32.07 2.39 -25.68
CA ARG A 643 31.42 1.12 -26.03
C ARG A 643 31.48 0.19 -24.84
N VAL A 644 30.34 -0.40 -24.49
CA VAL A 644 30.19 -1.30 -23.35
C VAL A 644 29.38 -2.53 -23.75
N THR A 645 29.76 -3.68 -23.20
CA THR A 645 29.01 -4.93 -23.36
C THR A 645 28.38 -5.30 -22.03
N ILE A 646 27.06 -5.43 -22.00
CA ILE A 646 26.34 -5.90 -20.82
C ILE A 646 26.41 -7.43 -20.81
N PRO A 647 26.91 -8.06 -19.72
CA PRO A 647 26.98 -9.52 -19.65
C PRO A 647 25.61 -10.16 -19.87
N ALA A 648 25.58 -11.29 -20.56
CA ALA A 648 24.32 -12.01 -20.84
C ALA A 648 23.71 -12.65 -19.59
N ASP A 649 24.52 -12.89 -18.56
CA ASP A 649 24.15 -13.40 -17.24
C ASP A 649 23.77 -12.28 -16.25
N ALA A 650 23.81 -11.01 -16.66
CA ALA A 650 23.38 -9.91 -15.80
C ALA A 650 21.86 -9.96 -15.58
N THR A 651 21.44 -10.19 -14.34
CA THR A 651 20.04 -10.09 -13.91
C THR A 651 19.68 -8.65 -13.52
N LEU A 652 20.69 -7.83 -13.21
CA LEU A 652 20.58 -6.39 -12.99
C LEU A 652 21.71 -5.70 -13.75
N ALA A 653 21.40 -4.65 -14.51
CA ALA A 653 22.39 -3.80 -15.16
C ALA A 653 22.02 -2.32 -14.99
N THR A 654 22.95 -1.52 -14.50
CA THR A 654 22.67 -0.12 -14.16
C THR A 654 23.78 0.81 -14.60
N LEU A 655 23.37 1.86 -15.32
CA LEU A 655 24.19 3.04 -15.54
C LEU A 655 23.84 4.09 -14.50
N SER A 656 24.82 4.58 -13.74
CA SER A 656 24.70 5.78 -12.92
C SER A 656 25.70 6.84 -13.33
N LEU A 657 25.38 8.11 -13.09
CA LEU A 657 26.30 9.23 -13.21
C LEU A 657 25.88 10.38 -12.29
N ALA A 658 26.84 11.22 -11.91
CA ALA A 658 26.57 12.54 -11.37
C ALA A 658 26.82 13.60 -12.45
N TRP A 659 25.95 14.59 -12.52
CA TRP A 659 26.15 15.76 -13.36
C TRP A 659 25.84 17.05 -12.61
N GLY A 660 26.47 18.14 -13.00
CA GLY A 660 26.19 19.47 -12.47
C GLY A 660 26.20 20.50 -13.57
N GLY A 661 25.68 21.70 -13.31
CA GLY A 661 25.71 22.77 -14.30
C GLY A 661 25.75 24.17 -13.72
N VAL A 662 26.43 25.07 -14.43
CA VAL A 662 26.44 26.52 -14.20
C VAL A 662 26.17 27.23 -15.51
N THR A 663 25.14 28.08 -15.58
CA THR A 663 24.81 28.80 -16.81
C THR A 663 24.97 30.32 -16.67
N ALA A 664 25.43 30.96 -17.74
CA ALA A 664 25.33 32.40 -17.95
C ALA A 664 24.01 32.81 -18.65
N GLU A 665 23.22 31.84 -19.12
CA GLU A 665 21.94 32.07 -19.77
C GLU A 665 20.82 32.50 -18.82
N THR A 666 19.78 33.06 -19.41
CA THR A 666 18.49 33.14 -18.72
C THR A 666 17.90 31.74 -18.54
N ARG A 667 17.30 31.47 -17.38
CA ARG A 667 16.73 30.15 -17.07
C ARG A 667 15.24 30.00 -17.48
N THR A 668 14.77 30.84 -18.40
CA THR A 668 13.38 30.82 -18.90
C THR A 668 13.20 30.01 -20.17
N THR A 669 14.25 29.89 -20.99
CA THR A 669 14.24 29.18 -22.28
C THR A 669 15.34 28.13 -22.30
N ALA A 670 15.05 26.96 -22.86
CA ALA A 670 16.07 25.93 -23.08
C ALA A 670 16.92 26.31 -24.30
N GLN A 671 18.24 26.35 -24.14
CA GLN A 671 19.20 26.76 -25.17
C GLN A 671 20.35 25.75 -25.28
N ASP A 672 21.11 25.61 -24.19
CA ASP A 672 22.20 24.64 -24.09
C ASP A 672 21.69 23.34 -23.50
N HIS A 673 22.08 22.21 -24.08
CA HIS A 673 21.58 20.88 -23.71
C HIS A 673 22.72 19.94 -23.32
N LEU A 674 22.51 19.12 -22.29
CA LEU A 674 23.32 17.95 -21.97
C LEU A 674 22.44 16.69 -22.08
N THR A 675 22.90 15.71 -22.85
CA THR A 675 22.18 14.45 -23.07
C THR A 675 23.03 13.25 -22.71
N VAL A 676 22.40 12.23 -22.15
CA VAL A 676 22.96 10.89 -21.98
C VAL A 676 22.12 9.94 -22.82
N GLU A 677 22.72 9.31 -23.81
CA GLU A 677 22.06 8.49 -24.80
C GLU A 677 22.71 7.11 -24.90
N LEU A 678 21.88 6.09 -25.08
CA LEU A 678 22.30 4.77 -25.52
C LEU A 678 22.11 4.68 -27.03
N ARG A 679 23.14 4.23 -27.72
CA ARG A 679 23.14 4.04 -29.18
C ARG A 679 23.59 2.64 -29.55
N GLU A 680 23.05 2.14 -30.64
CA GLU A 680 23.60 0.97 -31.33
C GLU A 680 24.99 1.29 -31.90
N LEU A 681 25.73 0.25 -32.27
CA LEU A 681 27.06 0.39 -32.88
C LEU A 681 27.04 1.06 -34.27
N ASP A 682 25.88 1.09 -34.93
CA ASP A 682 25.66 1.81 -36.19
C ASP A 682 25.30 3.30 -35.97
N GLY A 683 25.24 3.76 -34.72
CA GLY A 683 24.93 5.13 -34.33
C GLY A 683 23.44 5.42 -34.14
N ARG A 684 22.53 4.46 -34.39
CA ARG A 684 21.10 4.62 -34.16
C ARG A 684 20.80 4.81 -32.68
N LEU A 685 19.97 5.80 -32.35
CA LEU A 685 19.49 6.02 -30.98
C LEU A 685 18.62 4.86 -30.51
N LEU A 686 18.95 4.30 -29.34
CA LEU A 686 18.16 3.31 -28.62
C LEU A 686 17.24 3.97 -27.60
N ARG A 687 17.83 4.77 -26.72
CA ARG A 687 17.12 5.42 -25.59
C ARG A 687 17.90 6.67 -25.17
N THR A 688 17.19 7.78 -24.98
CA THR A 688 17.74 8.93 -24.24
C THR A 688 17.46 8.71 -22.76
N LEU A 689 18.52 8.57 -21.96
CA LEU A 689 18.45 8.31 -20.53
C LEU A 689 18.30 9.61 -19.74
N LEU A 690 19.06 10.64 -20.13
CA LEU A 690 19.02 11.97 -19.50
C LEU A 690 18.97 13.03 -20.60
N ALA A 691 18.14 14.05 -20.43
CA ALA A 691 18.14 15.26 -21.24
C ALA A 691 17.89 16.45 -20.32
N VAL A 692 18.94 17.22 -20.06
CA VAL A 692 18.90 18.44 -19.23
C VAL A 692 19.40 19.62 -20.04
N ASP A 693 19.15 20.82 -19.53
CA ASP A 693 19.49 22.06 -20.23
C ASP A 693 19.92 23.16 -19.25
N ASN A 694 20.28 24.34 -19.77
CA ASN A 694 20.66 25.52 -19.01
C ASN A 694 19.67 25.89 -17.87
N ARG A 695 18.38 25.55 -17.97
CA ARG A 695 17.40 25.83 -16.90
C ARG A 695 17.63 24.95 -15.66
N HIS A 696 18.28 23.80 -15.84
CA HIS A 696 18.62 22.85 -14.78
C HIS A 696 20.01 23.12 -14.16
N ALA A 697 20.83 24.00 -14.77
CA ALA A 697 22.17 24.34 -14.33
C ALA A 697 22.17 25.27 -13.10
N VAL A 698 21.81 24.71 -11.93
CA VAL A 698 21.56 25.45 -10.68
C VAL A 698 22.73 25.46 -9.68
N ARG A 699 23.96 25.18 -10.14
CA ARG A 699 25.18 25.13 -9.30
C ARG A 699 25.13 24.05 -8.20
N ARG A 700 24.56 22.89 -8.53
CA ARG A 700 24.49 21.70 -7.66
C ARG A 700 24.79 20.45 -8.51
N TRP A 701 25.28 19.41 -7.85
CA TRP A 701 25.38 18.06 -8.41
C TRP A 701 24.07 17.28 -8.24
N ASP A 702 23.61 16.67 -9.33
CA ASP A 702 22.51 15.71 -9.38
C ASP A 702 23.05 14.33 -9.77
N ALA A 703 22.75 13.31 -8.96
CA ALA A 703 23.06 11.93 -9.27
C ALA A 703 21.83 11.25 -9.89
N ASN A 704 22.03 10.54 -11.00
CA ASN A 704 21.01 9.81 -11.73
C ASN A 704 21.45 8.36 -11.92
N GLY A 705 20.50 7.43 -11.85
CA GLY A 705 20.70 6.04 -12.23
C GLY A 705 19.63 5.57 -13.21
N PHE A 706 19.98 4.57 -14.03
CA PHE A 706 19.16 4.07 -15.11
C PHE A 706 19.26 2.54 -15.16
N ASP A 707 18.11 1.86 -15.16
CA ASP A 707 18.04 0.42 -15.35
C ASP A 707 18.16 0.06 -16.84
N LEU A 708 19.18 -0.74 -17.14
CA LEU A 708 19.54 -1.26 -18.46
C LEU A 708 19.47 -2.79 -18.51
N SER A 709 18.81 -3.43 -17.54
CA SER A 709 18.73 -4.89 -17.44
C SER A 709 18.08 -5.53 -18.66
N ASP A 710 17.19 -4.81 -19.35
CA ASP A 710 16.55 -5.23 -20.61
C ASP A 710 17.55 -5.38 -21.78
N LEU A 711 18.77 -4.87 -21.62
CA LEU A 711 19.85 -4.92 -22.60
C LEU A 711 20.92 -5.96 -22.26
N ALA A 712 20.66 -6.88 -21.31
CA ALA A 712 21.56 -7.98 -21.00
C ALA A 712 22.00 -8.75 -22.26
N GLY A 713 23.30 -9.02 -22.37
CA GLY A 713 23.92 -9.69 -23.52
C GLY A 713 24.16 -8.80 -24.75
N ARG A 714 23.78 -7.51 -24.72
CA ARG A 714 23.98 -6.58 -25.84
C ARG A 714 25.23 -5.71 -25.66
N THR A 715 25.81 -5.30 -26.78
CA THR A 715 26.85 -4.27 -26.84
C THR A 715 26.24 -2.96 -27.31
N VAL A 716 26.42 -1.89 -26.54
CA VAL A 716 25.88 -0.55 -26.83
C VAL A 716 26.98 0.51 -26.70
N GLU A 717 26.77 1.69 -27.26
CA GLU A 717 27.57 2.88 -26.98
C GLU A 717 26.81 3.84 -26.07
N ILE A 718 27.44 4.24 -24.97
CA ILE A 718 26.97 5.33 -24.12
C ILE A 718 27.55 6.62 -24.69
N HIS A 719 26.70 7.59 -25.01
CA HIS A 719 27.06 8.92 -25.49
C HIS A 719 26.60 9.94 -24.45
N ILE A 720 27.53 10.77 -23.98
CA ILE A 720 27.22 11.91 -23.11
C ILE A 720 27.67 13.17 -23.82
N VAL A 721 26.72 14.01 -24.24
CA VAL A 721 26.98 15.10 -25.18
C VAL A 721 26.33 16.39 -24.69
N ALA A 722 27.13 17.44 -24.57
CA ALA A 722 26.67 18.80 -24.43
C ALA A 722 26.68 19.51 -25.79
N THR A 723 25.56 20.13 -26.15
CA THR A 723 25.36 20.92 -27.38
C THR A 723 24.99 22.34 -26.98
N LEU A 724 25.75 23.32 -27.46
CA LEU A 724 25.72 24.71 -26.98
C LEU A 724 25.31 25.66 -28.10
N ASP A 725 24.41 26.60 -27.78
CA ASP A 725 23.89 27.59 -28.73
C ASP A 725 24.92 28.70 -29.02
N ASP A 726 24.57 29.69 -29.83
CA ASP A 726 25.50 30.76 -30.24
C ASP A 726 25.69 31.87 -29.19
N SER A 727 24.97 31.83 -28.07
CA SER A 727 25.00 32.84 -27.01
C SER A 727 25.32 32.24 -25.64
N ALA A 728 25.00 32.94 -24.55
CA ALA A 728 25.69 32.85 -23.26
C ALA A 728 26.05 31.40 -22.82
N PRO A 729 27.30 31.12 -22.42
CA PRO A 729 27.72 29.74 -22.27
C PRO A 729 27.14 29.07 -21.02
N THR A 730 26.73 27.81 -21.17
CA THR A 730 26.50 26.87 -20.06
C THR A 730 27.68 25.91 -19.89
N GLN A 731 28.05 25.72 -18.64
CA GLN A 731 29.05 24.77 -18.17
C GLN A 731 28.33 23.56 -17.59
N PHE A 732 28.71 22.37 -18.02
CA PHE A 732 28.26 21.09 -17.49
C PHE A 732 29.46 20.35 -16.89
N PHE A 733 29.20 19.61 -15.82
CA PHE A 733 30.20 18.81 -15.11
C PHE A 733 29.69 17.38 -15.03
N LEU A 734 30.57 16.39 -15.18
CA LEU A 734 30.26 14.97 -15.08
C LEU A 734 31.22 14.30 -14.13
N ASP A 735 30.71 13.41 -13.29
CA ASP A 735 31.50 12.63 -12.34
C ASP A 735 30.82 11.28 -12.04
N ASN A 736 31.58 10.35 -11.49
CA ASN A 736 31.12 9.06 -10.97
C ASN A 736 30.24 8.25 -11.95
N ILE A 737 30.61 8.26 -13.24
CA ILE A 737 29.89 7.48 -14.26
C ILE A 737 30.23 6.01 -14.05
N SER A 738 29.23 5.18 -13.85
CA SER A 738 29.41 3.76 -13.53
C SER A 738 28.37 2.93 -14.25
N LEU A 739 28.81 1.92 -15.00
CA LEU A 739 27.93 0.88 -15.51
C LEU A 739 28.30 -0.42 -14.80
N GLN A 740 27.35 -1.00 -14.07
CA GLN A 740 27.53 -2.25 -13.35
C GLN A 740 26.51 -3.28 -13.82
N GLY A 741 26.99 -4.48 -14.14
CA GLY A 741 26.17 -5.66 -14.42
C GLY A 741 26.37 -6.68 -13.32
N CYS A 742 25.28 -7.08 -12.66
CA CYS A 742 25.30 -8.02 -11.55
C CYS A 742 24.56 -9.30 -11.95
N GLN A 743 25.24 -10.42 -11.72
CA GLN A 743 24.64 -11.75 -11.82
C GLN A 743 24.14 -12.17 -10.44
N PHE A 744 22.87 -12.56 -10.36
CA PHE A 744 22.33 -13.25 -9.19
C PHE A 744 22.92 -14.68 -9.12
N ASP A 745 23.54 -15.01 -7.99
CA ASP A 745 23.98 -16.38 -7.68
C ASP A 745 22.88 -17.08 -6.86
N PRO A 746 22.15 -18.05 -7.44
CA PRO A 746 21.04 -18.72 -6.77
C PRO A 746 21.48 -19.81 -5.77
N SER A 747 22.78 -19.92 -5.44
CA SER A 747 23.38 -21.03 -4.69
C SER A 747 23.00 -21.11 -3.22
#